data_AF-A0AAE0IHT8-F1
#
_entry.id   AF-A0AAE0IHT8-F1
#
_cell.length_a   1.000
_cell.length_b   1.000
_cell.length_c   1.000
_cell.angle_alpha   90.00
_cell.angle_beta   90.00
_cell.angle_gamma   90.00
#
_symmetry.space_group_name_H-M   'P 1'
#
loop_
_entity.id
_entity.type
_entity.pdbx_description
1 polymer ?
#
loop_
_entity_poly.entity_id
_entity_poly.type
_entity_poly.pdbx_seq_one_letter_code
_entity_poly.pdbx_strand_id
1 'polypeptide(L)'
;MEYRKQQPQEPDDLEKRLPQIYEDSQEDEGHRLLPSSHLPDNQEETSLNNKHSRIGLITCIAILFITGLLIFSGRVEAPAPSGGIFCPQRGGISSPSVAGDLDGFTTGAEPTRSSPSRQHRFKHTVDHVVNVLGPQHEVEAAAESPSSSSKFRQSRQEIVTSSLVSTVSAAPPAATATRTVLQNFEVAQPVLMPYGASDSDGSTDDDGSLSEGDCKVLLMRRDFAWSYNDPFIGMCLLFGPLSFSCTFGQCKVNLYRFLHDGLNHSCSLPLCVCVCKLGSSWQFPMDYILSLESNNWSYTPPAGCQFNRVVINFTVVSVGRQYDRLAIMYLGDTEIWRTSTAEPTSPPGIRWTYLKDMTEYLYLWKQPQKVIFDLGNLINDKYTGIFNTTLTATFFMSDVVTDAAPPSDLIIPISARQSANNSVSQFTVPAQEATNTISDFPRNARRAVFSVSANGQASEEFWWSNVPQSDVFTFNATAGQFPGYSPFREVQVLIDDQLAGVYWPFPVIFTGGVSPALHRPIASPDAFDLKEHEIDITPFLPSLCDGKPHMFSIIIAGLNDDGIGHAELTDPVGESWYVTGKIFVWLDADSNSITTGGLPTIQSLPPAVSLTRSLGKTANGTNSSLTYVTAVQRSLLISALVVSAKGQDTASWSQTLEYSNKGYVSNLGYNQLNDMTITGNDEAAGFDVSYRTRYRYPLFANQSYETSEQGNLTIWGHVVQGKELEVGGKGNVFPTGLEAFSSKDRKYEKSVLRTVKEGQAWFFQTGDGMNSSGFGDAHQVFRFGGLSDRGVLSENEESVELYWRNVSAVNGSVVYDFKRIAGGQDEAVVAGSGGGGRAIGLFADVPSGRGRTGPRMFMGRNGQR
;
A
#
# COMPACT_ATOMS: atom_id res chain seq x y z
N MET A 1 -8.64 39.96 3.43
CA MET A 1 -8.25 40.80 4.58
C MET A 1 -7.00 40.19 5.19
N GLU A 2 -6.14 40.99 5.81
CA GLU A 2 -4.83 40.53 6.31
C GLU A 2 -4.95 39.76 7.63
N TYR A 3 -4.04 38.80 7.84
CA TYR A 3 -3.81 38.17 9.14
C TYR A 3 -2.63 38.83 9.84
N ARG A 4 -2.81 39.27 11.09
CA ARG A 4 -1.72 39.72 11.99
C ARG A 4 -1.70 38.85 13.24
N LYS A 5 -0.55 38.23 13.53
CA LYS A 5 -0.33 37.42 14.75
C LYS A 5 -0.16 38.30 15.98
N GLN A 6 -0.65 37.84 17.14
CA GLN A 6 -0.14 38.19 18.48
C GLN A 6 -0.12 36.93 19.37
N GLN A 7 0.67 36.96 20.44
CA GLN A 7 0.97 35.82 21.32
C GLN A 7 0.07 35.82 22.57
N PRO A 8 -0.17 34.66 23.22
CA PRO A 8 -0.81 34.60 24.54
C PRO A 8 0.16 34.98 25.67
N GLN A 9 -0.41 35.32 26.84
CA GLN A 9 0.30 35.67 28.08
C GLN A 9 0.41 34.48 29.04
N GLU A 10 1.33 34.56 29.99
CA GLU A 10 1.45 33.62 31.13
C GLU A 10 0.35 33.84 32.19
N PRO A 11 -0.04 32.80 32.94
CA PRO A 11 -0.75 32.91 34.21
C PRO A 11 0.22 32.89 35.41
N ASP A 12 -0.12 33.63 36.47
CA ASP A 12 0.72 33.82 37.66
C ASP A 12 0.20 33.07 38.91
N ASP A 13 1.00 33.08 39.97
CA ASP A 13 0.68 32.72 41.38
C ASP A 13 0.25 31.27 41.75
N LEU A 14 1.16 30.57 42.45
CA LEU A 14 0.83 29.96 43.76
C LEU A 14 2.12 29.77 44.61
N GLU A 15 2.01 29.98 45.94
CA GLU A 15 3.12 30.51 46.75
C GLU A 15 3.64 29.54 47.86
N LYS A 16 4.88 29.80 48.33
CA LYS A 16 5.53 29.37 49.60
C LYS A 16 6.21 27.98 49.69
N ARG A 17 7.56 27.98 49.66
CA ARG A 17 8.44 27.84 50.86
C ARG A 17 9.95 27.93 50.53
N LEU A 18 10.71 28.65 51.37
CA LEU A 18 12.18 28.79 51.42
C LEU A 18 12.78 27.93 52.56
N PRO A 19 14.09 27.57 52.63
CA PRO A 19 15.32 28.40 52.56
C PRO A 19 16.25 28.10 51.34
N GLN A 20 17.14 29.01 50.85
CA GLN A 20 18.44 29.51 51.40
C GLN A 20 19.54 28.40 51.43
N ILE A 21 20.83 28.57 51.08
CA ILE A 21 21.75 29.74 50.99
C ILE A 21 22.89 29.44 49.95
N TYR A 22 23.33 30.40 49.10
CA TYR A 22 24.73 30.92 48.96
C TYR A 22 24.96 31.84 47.75
N GLU A 23 25.96 32.73 47.87
CA GLU A 23 26.47 33.72 46.90
C GLU A 23 27.48 33.06 45.90
N ASP A 24 28.12 33.72 44.92
CA ASP A 24 28.48 35.14 44.76
C ASP A 24 28.91 35.51 43.30
N SER A 25 29.33 36.77 43.11
CA SER A 25 30.12 37.40 42.04
C SER A 25 29.41 38.17 40.90
N GLN A 26 29.63 39.50 40.95
CA GLN A 26 29.58 40.48 39.84
C GLN A 26 30.90 40.36 39.02
N GLU A 27 31.33 41.16 38.03
CA GLU A 27 31.07 42.53 37.51
C GLU A 27 31.10 42.47 35.94
N ASP A 28 31.08 43.51 35.09
CA ASP A 28 31.44 44.95 35.20
C ASP A 28 30.72 45.80 34.10
N GLU A 29 30.82 47.13 34.16
CA GLU A 29 30.05 48.10 33.35
C GLU A 29 30.62 48.44 31.95
N GLY A 30 29.76 49.05 31.10
CA GLY A 30 30.14 49.71 29.85
C GLY A 30 29.12 50.76 29.40
N HIS A 31 29.43 52.05 29.57
CA HIS A 31 28.40 53.10 29.73
C HIS A 31 28.43 54.22 28.64
N ARG A 32 27.24 54.75 28.27
CA ARG A 32 26.91 56.18 27.92
C ARG A 32 26.98 56.81 26.49
N LEU A 33 25.82 57.40 26.11
CA LEU A 33 25.54 58.79 25.60
C LEU A 33 25.58 59.24 24.10
N LEU A 34 24.38 59.30 23.47
CA LEU A 34 23.63 60.50 22.93
C LEU A 34 24.29 61.51 21.90
N PRO A 35 23.64 62.62 21.43
CA PRO A 35 22.69 62.62 20.27
C PRO A 35 22.76 63.84 19.27
N SER A 36 21.73 63.99 18.40
CA SER A 36 21.38 65.16 17.51
C SER A 36 22.20 65.32 16.20
N SER A 37 21.76 65.95 15.09
CA SER A 37 20.60 66.80 14.68
C SER A 37 20.30 66.59 13.14
N HIS A 38 19.56 67.36 12.30
CA HIS A 38 18.89 68.68 12.37
C HIS A 38 17.63 68.84 11.44
N LEU A 39 17.59 69.78 10.46
CA LEU A 39 16.43 70.35 9.69
C LEU A 39 16.91 70.93 8.30
N PRO A 40 16.12 71.65 7.44
CA PRO A 40 14.82 71.35 6.76
C PRO A 40 14.69 71.85 5.26
N ASP A 41 13.46 71.77 4.69
CA ASP A 41 12.67 72.84 3.98
C ASP A 41 12.29 72.86 2.47
N ASN A 42 11.16 73.59 2.21
CA ASN A 42 10.43 73.95 0.96
C ASN A 42 9.52 72.85 0.33
N GLN A 43 8.21 73.01 0.03
CA GLN A 43 7.33 74.07 -0.56
C GLN A 43 7.43 74.23 -2.10
N GLU A 44 6.37 74.35 -2.93
CA GLU A 44 4.93 73.95 -2.87
C GLU A 44 4.36 73.83 -4.34
N GLU A 45 3.14 74.12 -4.85
CA GLU A 45 1.92 74.83 -4.38
C GLU A 45 0.58 74.38 -5.08
N THR A 46 0.29 74.76 -6.35
CA THR A 46 -1.08 74.83 -6.96
C THR A 46 -1.12 74.56 -8.50
N SER A 47 -2.22 74.62 -9.30
CA SER A 47 -3.65 74.21 -9.19
C SER A 47 -4.40 74.34 -10.57
N LEU A 48 -5.67 73.91 -10.66
CA LEU A 48 -6.70 74.25 -11.71
C LEU A 48 -6.47 73.67 -13.15
N ASN A 49 -7.47 73.49 -14.03
CA ASN A 49 -8.90 73.87 -14.02
C ASN A 49 -9.84 72.88 -14.78
N ASN A 50 -11.16 73.12 -14.73
CA ASN A 50 -12.26 72.25 -15.17
C ASN A 50 -12.95 72.66 -16.51
N LYS A 51 -13.90 71.81 -16.99
CA LYS A 51 -15.08 72.03 -17.90
C LYS A 51 -15.10 71.17 -19.20
N HIS A 52 -16.24 70.68 -19.74
CA HIS A 52 -17.65 70.69 -19.30
C HIS A 52 -18.52 69.59 -20.00
N SER A 53 -19.41 68.93 -19.24
CA SER A 53 -20.88 68.70 -19.47
C SER A 53 -21.40 68.07 -20.79
N ARG A 54 -22.45 67.23 -20.85
CA ARG A 54 -23.65 66.94 -19.98
C ARG A 54 -23.93 65.39 -19.99
N ILE A 55 -24.95 64.75 -19.40
CA ILE A 55 -26.14 65.04 -18.54
C ILE A 55 -26.32 63.77 -17.62
N GLY A 56 -27.20 63.55 -16.63
CA GLY A 56 -28.63 63.81 -16.35
C GLY A 56 -29.40 62.46 -16.30
N LEU A 57 -30.25 62.11 -15.33
CA LEU A 57 -30.75 62.81 -14.13
C LEU A 57 -31.20 61.81 -13.01
N ILE A 58 -31.34 62.28 -11.76
CA ILE A 58 -31.69 61.54 -10.50
C ILE A 58 -33.23 61.37 -10.32
N THR A 59 -33.82 60.58 -9.37
CA THR A 59 -33.43 60.24 -7.97
C THR A 59 -34.14 58.97 -7.43
N CYS A 60 -33.65 58.37 -6.33
CA CYS A 60 -34.27 57.23 -5.60
C CYS A 60 -35.41 57.62 -4.64
N ILE A 61 -36.31 56.67 -4.31
CA ILE A 61 -37.13 56.55 -3.07
C ILE A 61 -37.82 55.15 -3.04
N ALA A 62 -38.27 54.67 -1.87
CA ALA A 62 -38.93 53.36 -1.69
C ALA A 62 -40.34 53.47 -1.06
N ILE A 63 -41.24 52.51 -1.34
CA ILE A 63 -42.52 52.24 -0.64
C ILE A 63 -43.12 50.89 -1.10
N LEU A 64 -44.08 50.32 -0.34
CA LEU A 64 -44.69 48.99 -0.55
C LEU A 64 -46.03 49.00 -1.35
N PHE A 65 -46.47 47.77 -1.73
CA PHE A 65 -47.86 47.26 -1.74
C PHE A 65 -48.79 47.29 -3.00
N ILE A 66 -49.39 46.10 -3.25
CA ILE A 66 -50.84 45.80 -3.50
C ILE A 66 -51.46 45.76 -4.93
N THR A 67 -51.87 44.53 -5.33
CA THR A 67 -52.97 44.08 -6.24
C THR A 67 -52.98 44.44 -7.75
N GLY A 68 -53.63 43.65 -8.64
CA GLY A 68 -54.36 42.37 -8.45
C GLY A 68 -55.21 41.89 -9.65
N LEU A 69 -56.21 41.03 -9.34
CA LEU A 69 -57.15 40.24 -10.20
C LEU A 69 -56.57 38.91 -10.76
N LEU A 70 -57.19 37.72 -10.71
CA LEU A 70 -58.55 37.15 -10.43
C LEU A 70 -59.26 36.58 -11.69
N ILE A 71 -59.41 35.24 -11.74
CA ILE A 71 -60.63 34.49 -12.15
C ILE A 71 -60.76 33.25 -11.22
N PHE A 72 -61.99 32.79 -10.95
CA PHE A 72 -62.39 31.71 -10.02
C PHE A 72 -62.23 30.28 -10.60
N SER A 73 -62.34 29.14 -9.88
CA SER A 73 -62.86 28.80 -8.52
C SER A 73 -62.07 27.58 -7.94
N GLY A 74 -62.27 26.99 -6.75
CA GLY A 74 -63.21 27.12 -5.61
C GLY A 74 -62.66 26.31 -4.39
N ARG A 75 -63.06 26.52 -3.12
CA ARG A 75 -64.33 26.27 -2.38
C ARG A 75 -64.57 24.78 -2.04
N VAL A 76 -64.71 24.29 -0.79
CA VAL A 76 -65.37 24.77 0.48
C VAL A 76 -64.69 24.08 1.71
N GLU A 77 -64.53 24.59 2.95
CA GLU A 77 -64.29 25.97 3.45
C GLU A 77 -63.54 26.06 4.83
N ALA A 78 -64.02 25.55 6.00
CA ALA A 78 -63.40 25.83 7.34
C ALA A 78 -63.73 24.87 8.55
N PRO A 79 -63.02 24.95 9.73
CA PRO A 79 -63.12 24.00 10.88
C PRO A 79 -63.50 24.58 12.29
N ALA A 80 -63.37 23.75 13.35
CA ALA A 80 -63.33 24.06 14.83
C ALA A 80 -64.68 24.15 15.62
N PRO A 81 -64.70 24.25 16.98
CA PRO A 81 -64.09 23.35 18.01
C PRO A 81 -65.01 23.03 19.24
N SER A 82 -64.55 22.17 20.17
CA SER A 82 -65.08 22.06 21.56
C SER A 82 -64.06 21.40 22.52
N GLY A 83 -64.12 21.65 23.84
CA GLY A 83 -63.17 21.05 24.82
C GLY A 83 -63.60 21.09 26.30
N GLY A 84 -62.71 20.63 27.19
CA GLY A 84 -62.82 20.57 28.66
C GLY A 84 -61.57 19.86 29.22
N ILE A 85 -60.62 20.51 29.92
CA ILE A 85 -60.65 21.07 31.29
C ILE A 85 -60.78 20.00 32.39
N PHE A 86 -59.66 19.58 32.99
CA PHE A 86 -59.35 19.75 34.43
C PHE A 86 -57.88 19.39 34.75
N CYS A 87 -57.42 19.75 35.96
CA CYS A 87 -56.05 19.64 36.51
C CYS A 87 -56.09 19.89 38.04
N PRO A 88 -54.98 19.86 38.82
CA PRO A 88 -53.78 19.00 38.81
C PRO A 88 -53.38 18.50 40.25
N GLN A 89 -52.26 17.78 40.41
CA GLN A 89 -51.20 17.84 41.48
C GLN A 89 -50.36 16.54 41.45
N ARG A 90 -49.05 16.40 41.76
CA ARG A 90 -47.94 17.18 42.39
C ARG A 90 -47.52 16.63 43.77
N GLY A 91 -46.32 16.02 43.84
CA GLY A 91 -45.67 15.45 45.04
C GLY A 91 -45.71 13.90 45.09
N GLY A 92 -44.71 13.18 45.62
CA GLY A 92 -43.34 13.59 45.99
C GLY A 92 -42.62 12.67 46.99
N ILE A 93 -41.30 12.46 46.79
CA ILE A 93 -40.27 12.09 47.80
C ILE A 93 -40.19 10.60 48.27
N SER A 94 -38.97 10.22 48.68
CA SER A 94 -38.52 9.09 49.53
C SER A 94 -38.40 7.66 48.99
N SER A 95 -37.13 7.21 48.85
CA SER A 95 -36.65 5.86 49.24
C SER A 95 -36.71 5.69 50.77
N PRO A 96 -36.64 4.45 51.35
CA PRO A 96 -35.32 3.86 51.62
C PRO A 96 -35.29 2.31 51.50
N SER A 97 -34.55 1.61 52.37
CA SER A 97 -33.91 0.30 52.12
C SER A 97 -33.87 -0.63 53.37
N VAL A 98 -33.38 -1.88 53.16
CA VAL A 98 -32.87 -2.88 54.16
C VAL A 98 -33.80 -4.06 54.55
N ALA A 99 -33.14 -5.22 54.76
CA ALA A 99 -33.59 -6.61 54.88
C ALA A 99 -34.43 -7.03 56.12
N GLY A 100 -34.88 -8.30 56.15
CA GLY A 100 -35.65 -8.91 57.27
C GLY A 100 -35.99 -10.42 57.18
N ASP A 101 -34.97 -11.27 57.04
CA ASP A 101 -34.69 -12.63 57.63
C ASP A 101 -35.77 -13.63 58.20
N LEU A 102 -35.36 -14.92 58.30
CA LEU A 102 -35.76 -16.06 59.20
C LEU A 102 -36.58 -17.33 58.74
N ASP A 103 -35.97 -18.51 59.06
CA ASP A 103 -36.45 -19.85 59.51
C ASP A 103 -37.40 -20.78 58.69
N GLY A 104 -37.31 -22.14 58.77
CA GLY A 104 -36.38 -23.03 59.52
C GLY A 104 -36.65 -24.57 59.41
N PHE A 105 -35.88 -25.41 60.15
CA PHE A 105 -35.84 -26.92 60.24
C PHE A 105 -35.16 -27.68 59.05
N THR A 106 -34.38 -28.81 59.10
CA THR A 106 -33.99 -29.95 60.03
C THR A 106 -34.89 -31.22 60.00
N THR A 107 -34.46 -32.51 60.10
CA THR A 107 -33.18 -33.31 60.09
C THR A 107 -33.52 -34.82 59.79
N GLY A 108 -32.67 -35.86 59.63
CA GLY A 108 -31.20 -36.11 59.68
C GLY A 108 -30.84 -37.64 59.82
N ALA A 109 -29.55 -38.02 59.99
CA ALA A 109 -28.95 -39.34 60.38
C ALA A 109 -28.63 -40.47 59.34
N GLU A 110 -27.73 -41.41 59.74
CA GLU A 110 -26.98 -42.48 58.99
C GLU A 110 -27.56 -43.94 59.18
N PRO A 111 -26.97 -45.13 58.78
CA PRO A 111 -25.60 -45.43 58.25
C PRO A 111 -25.37 -46.63 57.24
N THR A 112 -24.07 -46.90 56.95
CA THR A 112 -23.39 -48.17 56.54
C THR A 112 -23.26 -48.67 55.07
N ARG A 113 -22.07 -48.39 54.48
CA ARG A 113 -21.02 -49.36 54.03
C ARG A 113 -21.24 -50.31 52.82
N SER A 114 -20.62 -50.00 51.66
CA SER A 114 -19.75 -50.91 50.87
C SER A 114 -19.02 -50.19 49.71
N SER A 115 -18.07 -50.87 49.04
CA SER A 115 -17.12 -50.36 48.01
C SER A 115 -16.71 -51.55 47.09
N PRO A 116 -15.96 -51.42 45.96
CA PRO A 116 -15.10 -50.28 45.54
C PRO A 116 -14.96 -49.94 44.03
N SER A 117 -14.17 -48.89 43.77
CA SER A 117 -13.43 -48.56 42.53
C SER A 117 -14.23 -47.90 41.37
N ARG A 118 -13.62 -47.05 40.51
CA ARG A 118 -12.20 -46.68 40.34
C ARG A 118 -12.05 -45.24 39.79
N GLN A 119 -11.18 -44.42 40.38
CA GLN A 119 -10.67 -43.14 39.83
C GLN A 119 -9.26 -42.89 40.36
N HIS A 120 -8.45 -42.05 39.68
CA HIS A 120 -7.69 -40.97 40.33
C HIS A 120 -7.12 -39.95 39.33
N ARG A 121 -7.18 -38.68 39.71
CA ARG A 121 -6.40 -37.53 39.20
C ARG A 121 -5.35 -37.18 40.27
N PHE A 122 -4.17 -36.67 39.90
CA PHE A 122 -3.24 -36.02 40.84
C PHE A 122 -2.42 -34.89 40.19
N LYS A 123 -1.89 -33.97 41.03
CA LYS A 123 -1.08 -32.80 40.67
C LYS A 123 -0.34 -32.27 41.92
N HIS A 124 0.88 -31.74 41.79
CA HIS A 124 1.66 -30.97 42.81
C HIS A 124 2.14 -31.74 44.09
N THR A 125 3.24 -31.42 44.81
CA THR A 125 4.38 -30.46 44.62
C THR A 125 5.62 -30.84 45.49
N VAL A 126 6.80 -30.33 45.08
CA VAL A 126 8.19 -30.20 45.65
C VAL A 126 8.43 -30.32 47.18
N ASP A 127 9.61 -30.85 47.57
CA ASP A 127 10.45 -30.34 48.70
C ASP A 127 11.99 -30.66 48.56
N HIS A 128 12.88 -30.11 49.41
CA HIS A 128 14.37 -30.05 49.26
C HIS A 128 15.23 -30.87 50.29
N VAL A 129 16.56 -31.08 50.03
CA VAL A 129 17.73 -30.87 50.98
C VAL A 129 19.15 -31.31 50.45
N VAL A 130 20.07 -30.32 50.29
CA VAL A 130 21.54 -30.18 50.59
C VAL A 130 22.66 -31.28 50.36
N ASN A 131 23.64 -30.94 49.48
CA ASN A 131 25.13 -31.22 49.41
C ASN A 131 25.70 -32.68 49.43
N VAL A 132 26.94 -33.02 48.96
CA VAL A 132 28.31 -32.50 49.21
C VAL A 132 29.39 -32.93 48.15
N LEU A 133 30.36 -32.03 47.85
CA LEU A 133 31.72 -32.19 47.21
C LEU A 133 31.96 -32.45 45.69
N GLY A 134 33.10 -31.91 45.19
CA GLY A 134 33.80 -32.18 43.91
C GLY A 134 35.25 -32.71 44.16
N PRO A 135 36.32 -32.47 43.33
CA PRO A 135 36.48 -31.45 42.28
C PRO A 135 37.26 -31.84 40.96
N GLN A 136 37.37 -30.87 40.03
CA GLN A 136 38.43 -30.56 39.01
C GLN A 136 39.32 -31.64 38.33
N HIS A 137 39.43 -31.55 36.98
CA HIS A 137 40.68 -31.15 36.29
C HIS A 137 40.48 -30.77 34.80
N GLU A 138 41.40 -30.01 34.21
CA GLU A 138 41.52 -29.67 32.76
C GLU A 138 42.60 -30.52 32.06
N VAL A 139 42.60 -30.58 30.70
CA VAL A 139 43.78 -30.38 29.77
C VAL A 139 43.51 -30.82 28.30
N GLU A 140 44.26 -30.19 27.40
CA GLU A 140 44.41 -30.14 25.92
C GLU A 140 44.26 -31.39 24.99
N ALA A 141 43.68 -31.11 23.80
CA ALA A 141 44.17 -31.32 22.40
C ALA A 141 44.50 -32.71 21.76
N ALA A 142 44.76 -32.66 20.43
CA ALA A 142 45.07 -33.74 19.45
C ALA A 142 43.88 -34.68 19.10
N ALA A 143 43.53 -34.92 17.81
CA ALA A 143 44.17 -35.77 16.76
C ALA A 143 44.05 -37.30 17.05
N GLU A 144 43.88 -38.23 16.12
CA GLU A 144 44.19 -38.26 14.67
C GLU A 144 43.13 -38.99 13.80
N SER A 145 43.35 -39.03 12.48
CA SER A 145 42.68 -39.92 11.51
C SER A 145 43.52 -41.16 11.17
N PRO A 146 42.95 -42.35 10.89
CA PRO A 146 43.68 -43.48 10.32
C PRO A 146 43.84 -43.33 8.79
N SER A 147 45.05 -43.56 8.29
CA SER A 147 45.38 -43.47 6.86
C SER A 147 45.50 -44.83 6.18
N SER A 148 45.48 -44.85 4.84
CA SER A 148 46.25 -45.83 4.07
C SER A 148 46.99 -45.10 2.93
N SER A 149 48.09 -45.69 2.45
CA SER A 149 49.06 -45.06 1.54
C SER A 149 49.50 -46.07 0.47
N SER A 150 50.09 -45.77 -0.69
CA SER A 150 50.99 -44.69 -1.10
C SER A 150 51.19 -44.82 -2.65
N LYS A 151 52.18 -44.31 -3.41
CA LYS A 151 53.47 -43.60 -3.20
C LYS A 151 53.94 -43.09 -4.58
N PHE A 152 54.60 -41.93 -4.72
CA PHE A 152 55.80 -41.72 -5.57
C PHE A 152 56.43 -40.32 -5.35
N ARG A 153 57.43 -39.93 -6.14
CA ARG A 153 58.57 -39.08 -5.72
C ARG A 153 58.71 -37.74 -6.49
N GLN A 154 59.38 -36.77 -5.88
CA GLN A 154 59.67 -35.43 -6.40
C GLN A 154 60.67 -35.42 -7.58
N SER A 155 60.65 -34.32 -8.36
CA SER A 155 61.88 -33.64 -8.83
C SER A 155 61.64 -32.14 -9.05
N ARG A 156 62.70 -31.34 -9.09
CA ARG A 156 62.74 -29.88 -9.35
C ARG A 156 63.62 -29.62 -10.57
N GLN A 157 63.25 -28.65 -11.41
CA GLN A 157 64.12 -27.84 -12.29
C GLN A 157 63.33 -26.53 -12.54
N GLU A 158 63.78 -25.37 -12.08
CA GLU A 158 64.87 -24.50 -12.58
C GLU A 158 64.43 -23.52 -13.67
N ILE A 159 64.97 -22.30 -13.60
CA ILE A 159 64.50 -21.12 -14.33
C ILE A 159 65.47 -20.80 -15.46
N VAL A 160 64.93 -20.57 -16.66
CA VAL A 160 65.67 -19.96 -17.78
C VAL A 160 64.94 -18.69 -18.22
N THR A 161 65.65 -17.56 -18.19
CA THR A 161 65.17 -16.28 -18.71
C THR A 161 65.47 -16.18 -20.20
N SER A 162 64.46 -15.84 -21.01
CA SER A 162 64.66 -15.38 -22.38
C SER A 162 63.68 -14.27 -22.71
N SER A 163 64.19 -13.10 -23.08
CA SER A 163 63.40 -11.93 -23.42
C SER A 163 63.12 -11.89 -24.92
N LEU A 164 61.85 -11.98 -25.31
CA LEU A 164 61.39 -11.78 -26.67
C LEU A 164 60.32 -10.68 -26.69
N VAL A 165 60.64 -9.56 -27.34
CA VAL A 165 59.68 -8.48 -27.62
C VAL A 165 58.81 -8.94 -28.79
N SER A 166 57.52 -9.12 -28.54
CA SER A 166 56.51 -9.37 -29.58
C SER A 166 55.61 -8.14 -29.72
N THR A 167 55.41 -7.69 -30.96
CA THR A 167 54.64 -6.48 -31.27
C THR A 167 53.15 -6.68 -31.02
N VAL A 168 52.56 -5.83 -30.17
CA VAL A 168 51.10 -5.81 -29.94
C VAL A 168 50.41 -5.27 -31.19
N SER A 169 49.75 -6.15 -31.95
CA SER A 169 48.72 -5.75 -32.90
C SER A 169 47.47 -5.36 -32.12
N ALA A 170 46.96 -4.15 -32.34
CA ALA A 170 45.69 -3.74 -31.75
C ALA A 170 44.56 -4.63 -32.30
N ALA A 171 43.79 -5.26 -31.41
CA ALA A 171 42.53 -5.87 -31.77
C ALA A 171 41.51 -4.76 -32.11
N PRO A 172 40.58 -4.97 -33.07
CA PRO A 172 39.50 -4.02 -33.28
C PRO A 172 38.66 -3.89 -32.00
N PRO A 173 38.08 -2.71 -31.72
CA PRO A 173 37.22 -2.54 -30.55
C PRO A 173 36.06 -3.53 -30.62
N ALA A 174 35.84 -4.28 -29.53
CA ALA A 174 34.69 -5.17 -29.42
C ALA A 174 33.41 -4.36 -29.62
N ALA A 175 32.51 -4.86 -30.47
CA ALA A 175 31.23 -4.21 -30.74
C ALA A 175 30.50 -3.99 -29.41
N THR A 176 30.12 -2.74 -29.12
CA THR A 176 29.42 -2.39 -27.89
C THR A 176 28.12 -3.18 -27.82
N ALA A 177 28.01 -4.09 -26.85
CA ALA A 177 26.83 -4.93 -26.70
C ALA A 177 25.59 -4.04 -26.57
N THR A 178 24.68 -4.13 -27.54
CA THR A 178 23.50 -3.29 -27.60
C THR A 178 22.63 -3.57 -26.39
N ARG A 179 22.58 -2.63 -25.44
CA ARG A 179 21.70 -2.74 -24.28
C ARG A 179 20.25 -2.87 -24.77
N THR A 180 19.54 -3.88 -24.25
CA THR A 180 18.12 -4.12 -24.48
C THR A 180 17.28 -3.44 -23.39
N VAL A 181 16.00 -3.19 -23.68
CA VAL A 181 15.05 -2.69 -22.66
C VAL A 181 14.97 -3.71 -21.53
N LEU A 182 15.13 -3.23 -20.29
CA LEU A 182 15.05 -4.07 -19.10
C LEU A 182 13.58 -4.39 -18.80
N GLN A 183 13.19 -5.66 -18.95
CA GLN A 183 11.88 -6.15 -18.50
C GLN A 183 11.92 -6.32 -16.97
N ASN A 184 11.27 -5.43 -16.24
CA ASN A 184 11.03 -5.58 -14.80
C ASN A 184 9.70 -6.33 -14.57
N PHE A 185 9.59 -7.09 -13.48
CA PHE A 185 8.40 -7.86 -13.14
C PHE A 185 8.29 -8.12 -11.64
N GLU A 186 7.05 -8.31 -11.17
CA GLU A 186 6.76 -8.91 -9.86
C GLU A 186 6.44 -10.40 -10.07
N VAL A 187 6.98 -11.28 -9.22
CA VAL A 187 6.56 -12.69 -9.21
C VAL A 187 5.31 -12.84 -8.36
N ALA A 188 4.17 -12.96 -9.03
CA ALA A 188 2.86 -13.22 -8.45
C ALA A 188 2.28 -14.56 -8.96
N GLN A 189 1.15 -15.00 -8.40
CA GLN A 189 0.40 -16.15 -8.89
C GLN A 189 -0.38 -15.80 -10.18
N PRO A 190 -0.54 -16.74 -11.13
CA PRO A 190 -1.27 -16.49 -12.38
C PRO A 190 -2.72 -16.03 -12.20
N VAL A 191 -3.17 -15.19 -13.11
CA VAL A 191 -4.55 -14.68 -13.20
C VAL A 191 -5.35 -15.48 -14.23
N LEU A 192 -6.65 -15.65 -13.99
CA LEU A 192 -7.56 -16.26 -14.98
C LEU A 192 -7.81 -15.26 -16.13
N MET A 193 -7.45 -15.65 -17.35
CA MET A 193 -7.81 -14.96 -18.60
C MET A 193 -8.75 -15.86 -19.44
N PRO A 194 -9.39 -15.36 -20.52
CA PRO A 194 -10.29 -16.17 -21.36
C PRO A 194 -9.66 -17.45 -21.92
N TYR A 195 -8.33 -17.44 -22.11
CA TYR A 195 -7.53 -18.54 -22.63
C TYR A 195 -6.82 -19.37 -21.53
N GLY A 196 -7.08 -19.11 -20.24
CA GLY A 196 -6.55 -19.86 -19.10
C GLY A 196 -5.66 -19.04 -18.14
N ALA A 197 -4.87 -19.73 -17.32
CA ALA A 197 -3.92 -19.11 -16.41
C ALA A 197 -2.84 -18.30 -17.16
N SER A 198 -2.59 -17.06 -16.73
CA SER A 198 -1.63 -16.14 -17.36
C SER A 198 -0.69 -15.50 -16.34
N ASP A 199 0.59 -15.37 -16.66
CA ASP A 199 1.60 -14.74 -15.80
C ASP A 199 1.46 -13.21 -15.80
N SER A 200 1.44 -12.60 -14.61
CA SER A 200 1.41 -11.13 -14.44
C SER A 200 2.75 -10.44 -14.75
N ASP A 201 3.75 -11.12 -15.34
CA ASP A 201 5.02 -10.52 -15.75
C ASP A 201 5.05 -10.02 -17.20
N GLY A 202 4.01 -10.32 -17.99
CA GLY A 202 3.94 -10.01 -19.41
C GLY A 202 4.76 -10.94 -20.32
N SER A 203 5.14 -12.13 -19.84
CA SER A 203 5.69 -13.21 -20.68
C SER A 203 4.62 -14.03 -21.40
N THR A 204 3.35 -13.94 -20.96
CA THR A 204 2.20 -14.49 -21.70
C THR A 204 1.78 -13.50 -22.80
N ASP A 205 1.82 -13.91 -24.07
CA ASP A 205 1.48 -13.04 -25.21
C ASP A 205 -0.01 -12.62 -25.19
N ASP A 206 -0.22 -11.31 -25.10
CA ASP A 206 -1.52 -10.62 -25.05
C ASP A 206 -2.25 -10.57 -26.42
N ASP A 207 -1.74 -11.34 -27.39
CA ASP A 207 -2.21 -11.52 -28.78
C ASP A 207 -3.02 -12.82 -28.98
N GLY A 208 -3.27 -13.57 -27.90
CA GLY A 208 -4.23 -14.67 -27.89
C GLY A 208 -5.62 -14.15 -28.31
N SER A 209 -6.15 -14.66 -29.42
CA SER A 209 -7.38 -14.14 -30.02
C SER A 209 -8.57 -14.27 -29.05
N LEU A 210 -9.06 -13.12 -28.59
CA LEU A 210 -10.30 -12.99 -27.80
C LEU A 210 -11.44 -13.78 -28.48
N SER A 211 -12.22 -14.51 -27.68
CA SER A 211 -13.28 -15.36 -28.21
C SER A 211 -14.49 -14.54 -28.67
N GLU A 212 -15.40 -15.16 -29.42
CA GLU A 212 -16.61 -14.50 -29.94
C GLU A 212 -17.61 -14.20 -28.79
N GLY A 213 -17.34 -13.14 -28.04
CA GLY A 213 -18.07 -12.71 -26.85
C GLY A 213 -17.24 -11.90 -25.85
N ASP A 214 -15.91 -12.01 -25.88
CA ASP A 214 -15.00 -11.27 -25.00
C ASP A 214 -14.78 -9.83 -25.49
N CYS A 215 -14.56 -8.90 -24.56
CA CYS A 215 -14.38 -7.47 -24.89
C CYS A 215 -13.15 -6.88 -24.20
N LYS A 216 -12.35 -6.09 -24.93
CA LYS A 216 -11.18 -5.39 -24.39
C LYS A 216 -11.31 -3.88 -24.59
N VAL A 217 -11.26 -3.13 -23.50
CA VAL A 217 -11.49 -1.68 -23.46
C VAL A 217 -10.20 -0.96 -23.04
N LEU A 218 -9.78 0.04 -23.80
CA LEU A 218 -8.70 0.95 -23.41
C LEU A 218 -9.24 1.95 -22.38
N LEU A 219 -8.79 1.83 -21.13
CA LEU A 219 -9.18 2.73 -20.03
C LEU A 219 -8.30 3.98 -19.98
N MET A 220 -7.00 3.81 -20.27
CA MET A 220 -6.03 4.92 -20.26
C MET A 220 -4.87 4.63 -21.23
N ARG A 221 -4.43 5.68 -21.92
CA ARG A 221 -3.06 5.80 -22.46
C ARG A 221 -2.57 7.20 -22.17
N ARG A 222 -1.56 7.33 -21.32
CA ARG A 222 -1.08 8.62 -20.79
C ARG A 222 0.43 8.56 -20.56
N ASP A 223 1.11 9.61 -21.02
CA ASP A 223 2.51 9.85 -20.71
C ASP A 223 2.56 10.74 -19.46
N PHE A 224 2.87 10.15 -18.32
CA PHE A 224 2.98 10.83 -17.03
C PHE A 224 4.36 11.48 -16.92
N ALA A 225 4.45 12.75 -17.34
CA ALA A 225 5.66 13.58 -17.23
C ALA A 225 5.51 14.62 -16.10
N TRP A 226 4.59 15.58 -16.30
CA TRP A 226 4.34 16.71 -15.38
C TRP A 226 3.00 16.53 -14.65
N SER A 227 2.73 15.31 -14.17
CA SER A 227 1.44 14.88 -13.63
C SER A 227 1.29 15.06 -12.12
N TYR A 228 2.24 15.72 -11.46
CA TYR A 228 2.18 15.93 -10.02
C TYR A 228 0.98 16.80 -9.62
N ASN A 229 0.06 16.23 -8.82
CA ASN A 229 -1.28 16.77 -8.53
C ASN A 229 -2.19 16.96 -9.77
N ASP A 230 -1.91 16.27 -10.88
CA ASP A 230 -2.71 16.19 -12.12
C ASP A 230 -3.02 14.71 -12.43
N PRO A 231 -3.95 14.07 -11.69
CA PRO A 231 -4.34 12.69 -11.94
C PRO A 231 -5.07 12.56 -13.28
N PHE A 232 -4.89 11.43 -13.97
CA PHE A 232 -5.61 11.16 -15.20
C PHE A 232 -7.11 10.97 -14.92
N ILE A 233 -7.95 11.75 -15.61
CA ILE A 233 -9.41 11.64 -15.58
C ILE A 233 -9.90 11.03 -16.90
N GLY A 234 -10.67 9.94 -16.81
CA GLY A 234 -10.99 9.07 -17.93
C GLY A 234 -11.84 9.68 -19.05
N MET A 235 -11.22 9.97 -20.20
CA MET A 235 -11.91 10.05 -21.49
C MET A 235 -11.96 8.66 -22.16
N CYS A 236 -13.14 8.04 -22.21
CA CYS A 236 -13.34 6.80 -22.94
C CYS A 236 -13.44 7.05 -24.46
N LEU A 237 -12.43 6.65 -25.24
CA LEU A 237 -12.49 6.62 -26.70
C LEU A 237 -12.90 5.21 -27.16
N LEU A 238 -14.17 5.04 -27.51
CA LEU A 238 -14.73 3.79 -28.01
C LEU A 238 -14.21 3.46 -29.42
N PHE A 239 -13.15 2.64 -29.51
CA PHE A 239 -12.66 2.04 -30.75
C PHE A 239 -13.54 0.86 -31.21
N GLY A 240 -14.77 1.16 -31.62
CA GLY A 240 -15.64 0.23 -32.36
C GLY A 240 -15.63 0.54 -33.87
N PRO A 241 -15.92 -0.45 -34.75
CA PRO A 241 -15.97 -0.25 -36.20
C PRO A 241 -17.24 0.52 -36.63
N LEU A 242 -17.25 1.83 -36.38
CA LEU A 242 -18.34 2.74 -36.74
C LEU A 242 -18.50 2.85 -38.27
N SER A 243 -19.36 2.00 -38.81
CA SER A 243 -19.69 1.91 -40.24
C SER A 243 -20.59 3.06 -40.69
N PHE A 244 -20.02 4.27 -40.81
CA PHE A 244 -20.72 5.46 -41.30
C PHE A 244 -21.09 5.35 -42.78
N SER A 245 -22.33 4.94 -43.05
CA SER A 245 -22.92 4.97 -44.40
C SER A 245 -23.24 6.41 -44.81
N CYS A 246 -22.29 7.06 -45.51
CA CYS A 246 -22.51 8.39 -46.07
C CYS A 246 -23.44 8.34 -47.29
N THR A 247 -24.74 8.61 -47.07
CA THR A 247 -25.73 8.79 -48.14
C THR A 247 -25.52 10.12 -48.86
N PHE A 248 -24.59 10.15 -49.82
CA PHE A 248 -24.34 11.31 -50.67
C PHE A 248 -25.55 11.64 -51.57
N GLY A 249 -26.21 12.76 -51.27
CA GLY A 249 -27.30 13.30 -52.07
C GLY A 249 -26.84 13.83 -53.42
N GLN A 250 -27.14 13.09 -54.48
CA GLN A 250 -27.20 13.51 -55.89
C GLN A 250 -26.06 14.41 -56.43
N CYS A 251 -25.05 13.78 -57.04
CA CYS A 251 -24.39 14.34 -58.22
C CYS A 251 -24.45 13.32 -59.37
N LYS A 252 -25.16 13.67 -60.45
CA LYS A 252 -25.28 12.82 -61.65
C LYS A 252 -24.09 13.03 -62.59
N VAL A 253 -23.24 12.02 -62.70
CA VAL A 253 -22.42 11.77 -63.91
C VAL A 253 -22.59 10.30 -64.28
N ASN A 254 -22.87 10.01 -65.55
CA ASN A 254 -23.27 8.68 -66.05
C ASN A 254 -22.14 7.97 -66.80
N LEU A 255 -21.87 6.70 -66.44
CA LEU A 255 -21.25 5.61 -67.25
C LEU A 255 -19.85 5.91 -67.86
N TYR A 256 -19.01 4.94 -68.24
CA TYR A 256 -19.05 3.46 -68.34
C TYR A 256 -17.92 2.87 -67.46
N ARG A 257 -18.05 1.74 -66.76
CA ARG A 257 -18.18 0.34 -67.23
C ARG A 257 -17.03 -0.12 -68.16
N PHE A 258 -16.02 -0.79 -67.59
CA PHE A 258 -15.56 -2.12 -68.06
C PHE A 258 -14.82 -2.88 -66.93
N LEU A 259 -14.45 -4.14 -67.17
CA LEU A 259 -14.03 -5.14 -66.18
C LEU A 259 -12.62 -5.72 -66.47
N HIS A 260 -12.13 -6.47 -65.48
CA HIS A 260 -11.22 -7.62 -65.53
C HIS A 260 -9.68 -7.45 -65.37
N ASP A 261 -9.20 -8.25 -64.42
CA ASP A 261 -7.94 -9.02 -64.32
C ASP A 261 -6.58 -8.29 -64.25
N GLY A 262 -5.60 -8.92 -63.56
CA GLY A 262 -4.21 -8.69 -64.00
C GLY A 262 -2.98 -9.03 -63.14
N LEU A 263 -3.07 -9.54 -61.90
CA LEU A 263 -1.91 -10.02 -61.10
C LEU A 263 -0.80 -8.99 -60.74
N ASN A 264 0.08 -9.40 -59.82
CA ASN A 264 1.23 -8.64 -59.35
C ASN A 264 2.34 -8.54 -60.42
N HIS A 265 3.02 -7.40 -60.53
CA HIS A 265 4.38 -7.25 -59.95
C HIS A 265 4.93 -5.81 -60.04
N SER A 266 5.53 -5.36 -58.94
CA SER A 266 6.55 -4.30 -58.80
C SER A 266 6.76 -3.30 -59.95
N CYS A 267 6.40 -2.03 -59.71
CA CYS A 267 6.94 -0.89 -60.45
C CYS A 267 7.72 0.05 -59.51
N SER A 268 8.91 0.45 -59.93
CA SER A 268 9.74 1.46 -59.26
C SER A 268 9.82 2.73 -60.10
N LEU A 269 10.23 3.83 -59.44
CA LEU A 269 10.57 5.17 -59.93
C LEU A 269 9.51 6.28 -59.75
N PRO A 270 9.95 7.56 -59.62
CA PRO A 270 9.17 8.57 -58.90
C PRO A 270 8.78 9.79 -59.75
N LEU A 271 8.13 10.76 -59.07
CA LEU A 271 8.02 12.18 -59.44
C LEU A 271 7.29 12.52 -60.75
N CYS A 272 6.01 12.89 -60.60
CA CYS A 272 5.47 14.04 -61.32
C CYS A 272 5.23 15.17 -60.29
N VAL A 273 5.66 16.40 -60.60
CA VAL A 273 5.79 17.49 -59.60
C VAL A 273 4.76 18.59 -59.85
N CYS A 274 4.00 18.95 -58.81
CA CYS A 274 3.31 20.23 -58.72
C CYS A 274 4.03 21.12 -57.70
N VAL A 275 4.64 22.22 -58.15
CA VAL A 275 5.31 23.20 -57.28
C VAL A 275 4.31 24.28 -56.83
N CYS A 276 3.85 24.21 -55.59
CA CYS A 276 3.31 25.38 -54.89
C CYS A 276 4.43 26.04 -54.08
N LYS A 277 4.74 27.30 -54.40
CA LYS A 277 5.89 28.03 -53.85
C LYS A 277 5.41 29.08 -52.85
N LEU A 278 5.54 28.80 -51.55
CA LEU A 278 5.37 29.78 -50.47
C LEU A 278 6.70 29.99 -49.75
N GLY A 279 6.95 31.23 -49.35
CA GLY A 279 8.25 31.67 -48.83
C GLY A 279 8.36 31.60 -47.32
N SER A 280 9.56 31.25 -46.85
CA SER A 280 10.21 31.72 -45.62
C SER A 280 9.34 32.14 -44.41
N SER A 281 9.50 31.34 -43.35
CA SER A 281 9.56 31.72 -41.92
C SER A 281 8.28 31.77 -41.06
N TRP A 282 8.48 31.28 -39.83
CA TRP A 282 7.66 31.37 -38.60
C TRP A 282 6.41 30.48 -38.42
N GLN A 283 6.55 29.61 -37.40
CA GLN A 283 5.56 29.00 -36.49
C GLN A 283 4.29 28.34 -37.04
N PHE A 284 4.19 27.03 -36.82
CA PHE A 284 2.92 26.31 -36.71
C PHE A 284 2.30 26.53 -35.31
N PRO A 285 1.00 26.88 -35.19
CA PRO A 285 0.24 26.64 -33.97
C PRO A 285 -0.12 25.15 -33.88
N MET A 286 0.05 24.57 -32.68
CA MET A 286 -0.34 23.20 -32.38
C MET A 286 -1.74 23.23 -31.74
N ASP A 287 -2.79 23.36 -32.56
CA ASP A 287 -4.18 23.35 -32.12
C ASP A 287 -5.12 22.81 -33.20
N TYR A 288 -5.55 21.56 -33.06
CA TYR A 288 -6.76 21.01 -33.70
C TYR A 288 -7.24 19.74 -32.98
N ILE A 289 -7.49 19.85 -31.67
CA ILE A 289 -8.38 18.90 -30.98
C ILE A 289 -9.81 19.24 -31.43
N LEU A 290 -10.52 18.27 -32.01
CA LEU A 290 -11.93 18.44 -32.36
C LEU A 290 -12.76 18.50 -31.07
N SER A 291 -13.41 19.64 -30.86
CA SER A 291 -14.31 19.88 -29.72
C SER A 291 -15.60 19.05 -29.88
N LEU A 292 -15.62 17.86 -29.27
CA LEU A 292 -16.86 17.14 -29.00
C LEU A 292 -17.48 17.68 -27.70
N GLU A 293 -18.47 18.56 -27.83
CA GLU A 293 -19.27 19.08 -26.72
C GLU A 293 -20.21 18.00 -26.16
N SER A 294 -19.63 17.03 -25.45
CA SER A 294 -20.36 16.03 -24.66
C SER A 294 -19.59 15.73 -23.37
N ASN A 295 -20.01 16.37 -22.26
CA ASN A 295 -19.35 16.31 -20.95
C ASN A 295 -19.58 14.97 -20.21
N ASN A 296 -19.26 13.84 -20.85
CA ASN A 296 -19.38 12.51 -20.24
C ASN A 296 -18.02 11.80 -20.19
N TRP A 297 -17.16 12.27 -19.29
CA TRP A 297 -15.84 11.69 -19.00
C TRP A 297 -15.98 10.49 -18.04
N SER A 298 -16.62 9.43 -18.52
CA SER A 298 -16.80 8.17 -17.80
C SER A 298 -16.42 6.95 -18.65
N TYR A 299 -15.91 5.92 -17.98
CA TYR A 299 -16.04 4.56 -18.46
C TYR A 299 -17.53 4.20 -18.49
N THR A 300 -17.95 3.47 -19.53
CA THR A 300 -19.28 2.86 -19.62
C THR A 300 -19.10 1.36 -19.89
N PRO A 301 -19.94 0.48 -19.31
CA PRO A 301 -19.87 -0.96 -19.57
C PRO A 301 -19.91 -1.26 -21.07
N PRO A 302 -19.05 -2.18 -21.58
CA PRO A 302 -18.97 -2.46 -23.01
C PRO A 302 -20.31 -2.98 -23.54
N ALA A 303 -20.94 -2.21 -24.43
CA ALA A 303 -22.29 -2.49 -24.91
C ALA A 303 -22.35 -3.80 -25.71
N GLY A 304 -23.30 -4.67 -25.38
CA GLY A 304 -23.44 -6.01 -25.96
C GLY A 304 -22.56 -7.08 -25.30
N CYS A 305 -21.60 -6.70 -24.44
CA CYS A 305 -20.76 -7.63 -23.72
C CYS A 305 -21.50 -8.25 -22.53
N GLN A 306 -21.47 -9.58 -22.40
CA GLN A 306 -21.83 -10.27 -21.16
C GLN A 306 -20.55 -10.62 -20.42
N PHE A 307 -20.47 -10.34 -19.12
CA PHE A 307 -19.29 -10.63 -18.32
C PHE A 307 -19.60 -10.93 -16.85
N ASN A 308 -18.85 -11.88 -16.31
CA ASN A 308 -18.76 -12.19 -14.88
C ASN A 308 -17.30 -12.27 -14.39
N ARG A 309 -16.33 -11.89 -15.23
CA ARG A 309 -14.92 -11.66 -14.90
C ARG A 309 -14.42 -10.37 -15.53
N VAL A 310 -13.52 -9.67 -14.84
CA VAL A 310 -12.83 -8.48 -15.34
C VAL A 310 -11.37 -8.54 -14.92
N VAL A 311 -10.43 -8.40 -15.86
CA VAL A 311 -8.98 -8.33 -15.58
C VAL A 311 -8.41 -7.07 -16.21
N ILE A 312 -7.60 -6.31 -15.47
CA ILE A 312 -6.82 -5.21 -16.04
C ILE A 312 -5.41 -5.66 -16.41
N ASN A 313 -4.94 -5.21 -17.56
CA ASN A 313 -3.55 -5.24 -18.01
C ASN A 313 -3.02 -3.81 -17.98
N PHE A 314 -2.01 -3.55 -17.15
CA PHE A 314 -1.26 -2.31 -17.13
C PHE A 314 0.14 -2.56 -17.68
N THR A 315 0.51 -1.84 -18.73
CA THR A 315 1.86 -1.89 -19.32
C THR A 315 2.49 -0.51 -19.29
N VAL A 316 3.73 -0.45 -18.83
CA VAL A 316 4.49 0.81 -18.65
C VAL A 316 5.86 0.68 -19.32
N VAL A 317 6.27 1.74 -20.00
CA VAL A 317 7.64 1.93 -20.51
C VAL A 317 8.19 3.24 -19.94
N SER A 318 9.45 3.25 -19.50
CA SER A 318 10.09 4.47 -19.01
C SER A 318 11.59 4.48 -19.28
N VAL A 319 12.14 5.64 -19.65
CA VAL A 319 13.55 5.82 -20.02
C VAL A 319 14.07 7.09 -19.36
N GLY A 320 15.20 6.99 -18.65
CA GLY A 320 15.83 8.12 -17.97
C GLY A 320 16.11 7.84 -16.50
N ARG A 321 16.26 8.90 -15.71
CA ARG A 321 16.42 8.82 -14.25
C ARG A 321 15.11 9.26 -13.58
N GLN A 322 14.51 8.41 -12.77
CA GLN A 322 13.40 8.76 -11.89
C GLN A 322 13.42 7.80 -10.70
N TYR A 323 12.77 8.15 -9.58
CA TYR A 323 12.53 7.19 -8.49
C TYR A 323 11.30 6.32 -8.79
N ASP A 324 11.04 5.34 -7.92
CA ASP A 324 9.72 4.74 -7.80
C ASP A 324 8.65 5.82 -7.48
N ARG A 325 7.46 5.66 -8.06
CA ARG A 325 6.29 6.51 -7.81
C ARG A 325 5.12 5.60 -7.41
N LEU A 326 4.36 6.01 -6.42
CA LEU A 326 3.07 5.40 -6.11
C LEU A 326 2.06 5.81 -7.19
N ALA A 327 1.12 4.93 -7.51
CA ALA A 327 -0.04 5.20 -8.34
C ALA A 327 -1.29 4.57 -7.72
N ILE A 328 -2.43 5.24 -7.89
CA ILE A 328 -3.71 4.83 -7.28
C ILE A 328 -4.84 4.98 -8.30
N MET A 329 -5.65 3.94 -8.44
CA MET A 329 -6.79 3.90 -9.36
C MET A 329 -8.12 3.86 -8.61
N TYR A 330 -9.05 4.70 -9.05
CA TYR A 330 -10.41 4.79 -8.53
C TYR A 330 -11.46 4.56 -9.63
N LEU A 331 -12.59 3.98 -9.24
CA LEU A 331 -13.86 4.08 -9.96
C LEU A 331 -14.81 4.91 -9.10
N GLY A 332 -15.10 6.14 -9.55
CA GLY A 332 -15.73 7.15 -8.71
C GLY A 332 -14.84 7.45 -7.50
N ASP A 333 -15.37 7.25 -6.30
CA ASP A 333 -14.68 7.48 -5.02
C ASP A 333 -14.15 6.21 -4.34
N THR A 334 -14.29 5.07 -5.00
CA THR A 334 -13.80 3.77 -4.52
C THR A 334 -12.42 3.48 -5.08
N GLU A 335 -11.42 3.32 -4.21
CA GLU A 335 -10.11 2.79 -4.60
C GLU A 335 -10.25 1.33 -5.02
N ILE A 336 -9.73 0.98 -6.19
CA ILE A 336 -9.79 -0.36 -6.78
C ILE A 336 -8.41 -1.00 -6.99
N TRP A 337 -7.34 -0.20 -7.00
CA TRP A 337 -5.96 -0.69 -7.13
C TRP A 337 -4.96 0.35 -6.64
N ARG A 338 -3.91 -0.11 -5.95
CA ARG A 338 -2.76 0.69 -5.52
C ARG A 338 -1.47 -0.03 -5.91
N THR A 339 -0.53 0.70 -6.53
CA THR A 339 0.65 0.12 -7.19
C THR A 339 1.86 1.05 -7.09
N SER A 340 3.08 0.51 -7.25
CA SER A 340 4.32 1.26 -7.33
C SER A 340 5.03 0.98 -8.65
N THR A 341 5.49 2.04 -9.33
CA THR A 341 6.26 1.88 -10.57
C THR A 341 7.62 1.24 -10.31
N ALA A 342 8.05 0.31 -11.16
CA ALA A 342 9.45 -0.09 -11.21
C ALA A 342 10.37 1.11 -11.51
N GLU A 343 11.47 1.29 -10.77
CA GLU A 343 12.36 2.45 -10.91
C GLU A 343 13.06 2.47 -12.31
N PRO A 344 12.89 3.53 -13.12
CA PRO A 344 13.45 3.61 -14.47
C PRO A 344 14.98 3.59 -14.55
N THR A 345 15.52 3.23 -15.71
CA THR A 345 16.96 3.18 -15.97
C THR A 345 17.35 4.09 -17.15
N SER A 346 18.65 4.41 -17.23
CA SER A 346 19.22 5.09 -18.40
C SER A 346 18.98 4.30 -19.70
N PRO A 347 19.00 4.95 -20.89
CA PRO A 347 18.72 4.32 -22.17
C PRO A 347 19.36 2.93 -22.36
N PRO A 348 18.59 1.93 -22.82
CA PRO A 348 17.24 2.03 -23.40
C PRO A 348 16.08 2.05 -22.38
N GLY A 349 16.33 2.04 -21.08
CA GLY A 349 15.27 2.11 -20.06
C GLY A 349 14.61 0.77 -19.72
N ILE A 350 13.41 0.87 -19.15
CA ILE A 350 12.62 -0.25 -18.61
C ILE A 350 11.29 -0.44 -19.35
N ARG A 351 10.76 -1.66 -19.26
CA ARG A 351 9.36 -2.00 -19.49
C ARG A 351 8.88 -2.91 -18.37
N TRP A 352 7.61 -2.84 -18.01
CA TRP A 352 6.92 -3.85 -17.21
C TRP A 352 5.45 -3.96 -17.61
N THR A 353 4.85 -5.11 -17.30
CA THR A 353 3.42 -5.37 -17.41
C THR A 353 2.94 -5.92 -16.06
N TYR A 354 1.66 -5.72 -15.73
CA TYR A 354 0.98 -6.44 -14.65
C TYR A 354 -0.45 -6.79 -15.03
N LEU A 355 -0.88 -8.01 -14.67
CA LEU A 355 -2.28 -8.46 -14.75
C LEU A 355 -2.86 -8.51 -13.33
N LYS A 356 -4.04 -7.91 -13.15
CA LYS A 356 -4.81 -7.94 -11.89
C LYS A 356 -6.27 -8.30 -12.16
N ASP A 357 -6.79 -9.32 -11.47
CA ASP A 357 -8.22 -9.62 -11.42
C ASP A 357 -8.95 -8.51 -10.65
N MET A 358 -10.09 -8.08 -11.18
CA MET A 358 -10.94 -6.98 -10.69
C MET A 358 -12.41 -7.42 -10.55
N THR A 359 -12.67 -8.73 -10.54
CA THR A 359 -14.00 -9.35 -10.49
C THR A 359 -14.78 -8.98 -9.22
N GLU A 360 -14.10 -8.75 -8.10
CA GLU A 360 -14.68 -8.26 -6.85
C GLU A 360 -15.39 -6.91 -7.01
N TYR A 361 -14.93 -6.08 -7.95
CA TYR A 361 -15.49 -4.75 -8.26
C TYR A 361 -16.62 -4.78 -9.31
N LEU A 362 -17.19 -5.95 -9.64
CA LEU A 362 -18.23 -6.08 -10.67
C LEU A 362 -19.45 -5.17 -10.48
N TYR A 363 -19.78 -4.79 -9.25
CA TYR A 363 -20.81 -3.77 -8.94
C TYR A 363 -20.51 -2.44 -9.66
N LEU A 364 -19.25 -2.01 -9.67
CA LEU A 364 -18.80 -0.77 -10.29
C LEU A 364 -18.62 -0.96 -11.80
N TRP A 365 -18.00 -2.06 -12.24
CA TRP A 365 -17.77 -2.35 -13.67
C TRP A 365 -19.05 -2.51 -14.50
N LYS A 366 -20.18 -2.89 -13.88
CA LYS A 366 -21.50 -2.98 -14.52
C LYS A 366 -22.25 -1.64 -14.60
N GLN A 367 -21.65 -0.54 -14.17
CA GLN A 367 -22.23 0.80 -14.19
C GLN A 367 -21.27 1.79 -14.88
N PRO A 368 -21.76 2.97 -15.34
CA PRO A 368 -20.88 4.06 -15.73
C PRO A 368 -20.06 4.56 -14.53
N GLN A 369 -18.76 4.78 -14.71
CA GLN A 369 -17.84 5.18 -13.64
C GLN A 369 -16.87 6.26 -14.13
N LYS A 370 -16.56 7.25 -13.28
CA LYS A 370 -15.41 8.11 -13.53
C LYS A 370 -14.14 7.32 -13.22
N VAL A 371 -13.30 7.07 -14.22
CA VAL A 371 -11.96 6.51 -13.97
C VAL A 371 -11.06 7.67 -13.53
N ILE A 372 -10.40 7.50 -12.40
CA ILE A 372 -9.32 8.38 -11.94
C ILE A 372 -8.08 7.50 -11.75
N PHE A 373 -6.95 7.90 -12.33
CA PHE A 373 -5.67 7.21 -12.15
C PHE A 373 -4.60 8.25 -11.80
N ASP A 374 -4.22 8.30 -10.54
CA ASP A 374 -3.09 9.11 -10.10
C ASP A 374 -1.76 8.37 -10.36
N LEU A 375 -0.80 9.11 -10.89
CA LEU A 375 0.61 8.77 -10.96
C LEU A 375 1.33 10.12 -11.03
N GLY A 376 1.37 10.82 -9.91
CA GLY A 376 2.08 12.10 -9.81
C GLY A 376 3.55 11.92 -10.18
N ASN A 377 4.00 12.54 -11.27
CA ASN A 377 5.39 12.51 -11.73
C ASN A 377 5.91 13.95 -11.92
N LEU A 378 7.23 14.11 -11.75
CA LEU A 378 7.92 15.40 -11.86
C LEU A 378 9.22 15.24 -12.63
N ILE A 379 9.36 16.04 -13.70
CA ILE A 379 10.56 16.10 -14.53
C ILE A 379 11.41 17.33 -14.15
N ASN A 380 12.73 17.22 -14.23
CA ASN A 380 13.70 18.33 -14.19
C ASN A 380 15.08 17.83 -14.68
N ASP A 381 16.13 18.65 -14.53
CA ASP A 381 17.50 18.32 -14.96
C ASP A 381 18.09 17.06 -14.28
N LYS A 382 17.54 16.65 -13.12
CA LYS A 382 17.91 15.43 -12.39
C LYS A 382 16.96 14.25 -12.68
N TYR A 383 15.66 14.52 -12.79
CA TYR A 383 14.62 13.52 -13.00
C TYR A 383 14.08 13.60 -14.43
N THR A 384 14.48 12.66 -15.27
CA THR A 384 14.20 12.63 -16.71
C THR A 384 13.29 11.47 -17.13
N GLY A 385 12.95 10.56 -16.21
CA GLY A 385 12.08 9.42 -16.49
C GLY A 385 10.59 9.80 -16.58
N ILE A 386 10.07 9.81 -17.81
CA ILE A 386 8.63 9.87 -18.09
C ILE A 386 8.06 8.44 -18.05
N PHE A 387 6.87 8.24 -17.47
CA PHE A 387 6.18 6.94 -17.51
C PHE A 387 5.14 6.94 -18.62
N ASN A 388 5.41 6.23 -19.71
CA ASN A 388 4.48 6.06 -20.82
C ASN A 388 3.62 4.82 -20.54
N THR A 389 2.32 5.02 -20.34
CA THR A 389 1.42 3.98 -19.81
C THR A 389 0.35 3.54 -20.82
N THR A 390 -0.11 2.31 -20.70
CA THR A 390 -1.35 1.82 -21.33
C THR A 390 -2.05 0.88 -20.36
N LEU A 391 -3.33 1.14 -20.10
CA LEU A 391 -4.20 0.37 -19.22
C LEU A 391 -5.42 -0.11 -20.00
N THR A 392 -5.62 -1.41 -20.09
CA THR A 392 -6.80 -2.02 -20.72
C THR A 392 -7.52 -2.95 -19.75
N ALA A 393 -8.85 -2.98 -19.78
CA ALA A 393 -9.65 -3.99 -19.10
C ALA A 393 -10.20 -5.02 -20.11
N THR A 394 -10.08 -6.30 -19.77
CA THR A 394 -10.65 -7.44 -20.50
C THR A 394 -11.85 -7.96 -19.73
N PHE A 395 -12.99 -8.06 -20.40
CA PHE A 395 -14.30 -8.46 -19.87
C PHE A 395 -14.71 -9.78 -20.54
N PHE A 396 -15.06 -10.78 -19.75
CA PHE A 396 -15.39 -12.12 -20.27
C PHE A 396 -16.36 -12.88 -19.37
N MET A 397 -16.89 -13.98 -19.89
CA MET A 397 -17.68 -14.98 -19.16
C MET A 397 -16.81 -16.19 -18.79
N SER A 398 -16.97 -16.69 -17.57
CA SER A 398 -16.35 -17.93 -17.11
C SER A 398 -17.26 -18.70 -16.17
N ASP A 399 -17.35 -20.01 -16.38
CA ASP A 399 -18.07 -20.96 -15.52
C ASP A 399 -17.26 -21.36 -14.26
N VAL A 400 -16.09 -20.75 -14.02
CA VAL A 400 -15.24 -21.07 -12.86
C VAL A 400 -15.84 -20.54 -11.56
N VAL A 401 -16.22 -21.48 -10.69
CA VAL A 401 -16.74 -21.24 -9.34
C VAL A 401 -15.69 -21.64 -8.30
N THR A 402 -15.29 -20.71 -7.45
CA THR A 402 -14.50 -20.92 -6.23
C THR A 402 -15.40 -20.76 -4.99
N ASP A 403 -14.89 -20.93 -3.76
CA ASP A 403 -15.64 -20.63 -2.52
C ASP A 403 -15.68 -19.13 -2.15
N ALA A 404 -15.21 -18.27 -3.06
CA ALA A 404 -15.37 -16.82 -2.97
C ALA A 404 -16.84 -16.42 -2.83
N ALA A 405 -17.08 -15.27 -2.20
CA ALA A 405 -18.39 -14.66 -2.21
C ALA A 405 -18.84 -14.38 -3.65
N PRO A 406 -20.15 -14.46 -3.97
CA PRO A 406 -20.65 -13.80 -5.18
C PRO A 406 -20.30 -12.30 -5.09
N PRO A 407 -20.12 -11.59 -6.22
CA PRO A 407 -19.88 -10.15 -6.19
C PRO A 407 -20.92 -9.41 -5.34
N SER A 408 -20.47 -8.39 -4.60
CA SER A 408 -21.34 -7.62 -3.70
C SER A 408 -22.45 -6.88 -4.45
N ASP A 409 -23.63 -6.83 -3.85
CA ASP A 409 -24.79 -6.11 -4.39
C ASP A 409 -24.60 -4.57 -4.33
N LEU A 410 -23.73 -4.09 -3.45
CA LEU A 410 -23.31 -2.69 -3.30
C LEU A 410 -21.86 -2.59 -2.81
N ILE A 411 -21.13 -1.56 -3.25
CA ILE A 411 -19.85 -1.14 -2.66
C ILE A 411 -19.97 0.32 -2.18
N ILE A 412 -19.68 0.57 -0.90
CA ILE A 412 -19.69 1.91 -0.29
C ILE A 412 -18.24 2.36 -0.04
N PRO A 413 -17.75 3.46 -0.64
CA PRO A 413 -16.41 3.97 -0.35
C PRO A 413 -16.31 4.62 1.03
N ILE A 414 -15.19 4.43 1.72
CA ILE A 414 -14.82 5.10 2.97
C ILE A 414 -13.53 5.90 2.68
N SER A 415 -13.71 7.09 2.12
CA SER A 415 -12.68 7.83 1.40
C SER A 415 -12.88 9.34 1.48
N ALA A 416 -11.91 10.14 1.02
CA ALA A 416 -11.99 11.60 1.04
C ALA A 416 -13.05 12.17 0.06
N ARG A 417 -13.68 11.33 -0.77
CA ARG A 417 -14.83 11.64 -1.64
C ARG A 417 -14.62 12.84 -2.60
N GLN A 418 -13.47 12.87 -3.28
CA GLN A 418 -13.05 13.95 -4.17
C GLN A 418 -13.27 13.68 -5.68
N SER A 419 -13.88 12.57 -6.07
CA SER A 419 -14.09 12.24 -7.50
C SER A 419 -14.95 13.29 -8.21
N ALA A 420 -15.91 13.90 -7.51
CA ALA A 420 -16.70 15.02 -8.01
C ALA A 420 -15.83 16.23 -8.40
N ASN A 421 -14.74 16.46 -7.67
CA ASN A 421 -13.76 17.53 -7.87
C ASN A 421 -12.63 17.15 -8.85
N ASN A 422 -12.71 16.00 -9.52
CA ASN A 422 -11.65 15.44 -10.37
C ASN A 422 -10.29 15.26 -9.64
N SER A 423 -10.34 14.87 -8.35
CA SER A 423 -9.13 14.64 -7.54
C SER A 423 -9.18 13.26 -6.86
N VAL A 424 -8.05 12.88 -6.28
CA VAL A 424 -7.84 11.60 -5.59
C VAL A 424 -8.60 11.53 -4.27
N SER A 425 -9.05 10.33 -3.92
CA SER A 425 -9.90 10.11 -2.74
C SER A 425 -9.21 9.40 -1.57
N GLN A 426 -7.88 9.25 -1.55
CA GLN A 426 -7.21 8.81 -0.31
C GLN A 426 -7.27 9.87 0.79
N PHE A 427 -7.31 9.42 2.04
CA PHE A 427 -6.93 10.22 3.18
C PHE A 427 -5.40 10.23 3.32
N THR A 428 -4.83 11.37 3.74
CA THR A 428 -3.43 11.50 4.13
C THR A 428 -3.34 11.70 5.64
N VAL A 429 -3.12 10.62 6.39
CA VAL A 429 -2.98 10.63 7.85
C VAL A 429 -1.57 11.08 8.24
N PRO A 430 -1.39 11.93 9.28
CA PRO A 430 -2.40 12.55 10.16
C PRO A 430 -2.87 13.94 9.70
N ALA A 431 -2.54 14.37 8.47
CA ALA A 431 -2.98 15.67 7.93
C ALA A 431 -4.50 15.74 7.66
N GLN A 432 -5.18 14.59 7.65
CA GLN A 432 -6.62 14.41 7.52
C GLN A 432 -7.09 13.29 8.45
N GLU A 433 -8.25 13.47 9.08
CA GLU A 433 -8.97 12.39 9.76
C GLU A 433 -9.58 11.44 8.71
N ALA A 434 -9.28 10.14 8.81
CA ALA A 434 -9.74 9.13 7.85
C ALA A 434 -11.15 8.62 8.18
N THR A 435 -12.13 9.54 8.16
CA THR A 435 -13.47 9.35 8.70
C THR A 435 -14.57 9.60 7.66
N ASN A 436 -15.63 8.79 7.65
CA ASN A 436 -16.84 8.99 6.84
C ASN A 436 -18.10 8.67 7.66
N THR A 437 -19.11 9.53 7.59
CA THR A 437 -20.45 9.23 8.12
C THR A 437 -21.35 8.71 6.98
N ILE A 438 -21.82 7.47 7.10
CA ILE A 438 -22.77 6.86 6.15
C ILE A 438 -24.19 7.06 6.71
N SER A 439 -25.02 7.81 5.99
CA SER A 439 -26.37 8.20 6.45
C SER A 439 -27.51 7.29 5.94
N ASP A 440 -27.17 6.41 5.01
CA ASP A 440 -28.07 5.69 4.12
C ASP A 440 -27.65 4.22 3.95
N PHE A 441 -27.10 3.61 5.01
CA PHE A 441 -26.67 2.21 4.99
C PHE A 441 -27.87 1.28 4.68
N PRO A 442 -27.73 0.28 3.77
CA PRO A 442 -28.86 -0.54 3.34
C PRO A 442 -29.45 -1.37 4.47
N ARG A 443 -30.73 -1.12 4.79
CA ARG A 443 -31.41 -1.78 5.91
C ARG A 443 -31.66 -3.27 5.70
N ASN A 444 -31.72 -3.71 4.45
CA ASN A 444 -31.84 -5.11 4.04
C ASN A 444 -30.47 -5.80 3.84
N ALA A 445 -29.36 -5.26 4.37
CA ALA A 445 -28.05 -5.89 4.28
C ALA A 445 -27.97 -7.16 5.16
N ARG A 446 -27.58 -8.28 4.55
CA ARG A 446 -27.44 -9.61 5.20
C ARG A 446 -25.99 -10.03 5.45
N ARG A 447 -25.02 -9.35 4.82
CA ARG A 447 -23.58 -9.47 5.08
C ARG A 447 -22.90 -8.14 4.72
N ALA A 448 -21.86 -7.75 5.47
CA ALA A 448 -20.98 -6.66 5.07
C ALA A 448 -19.52 -6.96 5.45
N VAL A 449 -18.59 -6.66 4.54
CA VAL A 449 -17.13 -6.77 4.77
C VAL A 449 -16.50 -5.42 4.51
N PHE A 450 -15.79 -4.89 5.50
CA PHE A 450 -14.92 -3.73 5.33
C PHE A 450 -13.59 -4.21 4.74
N SER A 451 -13.04 -3.45 3.81
CA SER A 451 -11.66 -3.64 3.35
C SER A 451 -10.87 -2.34 3.46
N VAL A 452 -9.60 -2.46 3.83
CA VAL A 452 -8.70 -1.32 4.09
C VAL A 452 -7.40 -1.43 3.28
N SER A 453 -7.07 -0.32 2.61
CA SER A 453 -5.82 -0.09 1.87
C SER A 453 -5.04 1.01 2.56
N ALA A 454 -3.89 0.66 3.14
CA ALA A 454 -3.06 1.57 3.96
C ALA A 454 -1.57 1.35 3.68
N ASN A 455 -0.84 2.43 3.35
CA ASN A 455 0.62 2.39 3.25
C ASN A 455 1.27 3.71 3.68
N GLY A 456 2.46 3.61 4.27
CA GLY A 456 3.32 4.75 4.53
C GLY A 456 3.99 5.29 3.26
N GLN A 457 4.31 6.58 3.28
CA GLN A 457 5.14 7.31 2.31
C GLN A 457 6.06 8.28 3.07
N ALA A 458 7.07 8.83 2.37
CA ALA A 458 8.00 9.82 2.92
C ALA A 458 8.65 9.35 4.24
N SER A 459 8.33 9.96 5.38
CA SER A 459 8.81 9.57 6.72
C SER A 459 8.43 8.15 7.12
N GLU A 460 7.30 7.64 6.63
CA GLU A 460 6.72 6.35 7.02
C GLU A 460 6.91 5.27 5.94
N GLU A 461 7.59 5.56 4.84
CA GLU A 461 7.89 4.59 3.76
C GLU A 461 8.75 3.42 4.23
N PHE A 462 9.61 3.66 5.22
CA PHE A 462 10.53 2.69 5.80
C PHE A 462 10.15 2.36 7.26
N TRP A 463 8.86 2.43 7.60
CA TRP A 463 8.35 2.26 8.98
C TRP A 463 8.92 1.02 9.68
N TRP A 464 9.09 -0.09 8.96
CA TRP A 464 9.68 -1.36 9.41
C TRP A 464 11.17 -1.28 9.81
N SER A 465 11.83 -0.13 9.62
CA SER A 465 13.21 0.15 10.04
C SER A 465 13.34 1.17 11.18
N ASN A 466 12.21 1.73 11.65
CA ASN A 466 12.18 2.74 12.68
C ASN A 466 12.69 2.22 14.04
N VAL A 467 13.18 3.13 14.88
CA VAL A 467 13.64 2.85 16.24
C VAL A 467 12.52 3.10 17.27
N PRO A 468 12.64 2.63 18.52
CA PRO A 468 11.75 3.07 19.61
C PRO A 468 11.70 4.61 19.71
N GLN A 469 10.55 5.15 20.07
CA GLN A 469 10.32 6.59 20.16
C GLN A 469 11.25 7.28 21.17
N SER A 470 11.63 6.60 22.25
CA SER A 470 12.62 7.12 23.22
C SER A 470 14.06 7.18 22.69
N ASP A 471 14.36 6.47 21.60
CA ASP A 471 15.72 6.29 21.05
C ASP A 471 15.97 7.08 19.75
N VAL A 472 15.00 7.87 19.26
CA VAL A 472 15.11 8.64 18.00
C VAL A 472 16.32 9.57 17.91
N PHE A 473 16.80 10.09 19.06
CA PHE A 473 17.98 10.96 19.14
C PHE A 473 19.27 10.26 19.56
N THR A 474 19.25 8.93 19.78
CA THR A 474 20.38 8.18 20.36
C THR A 474 21.68 8.27 19.55
N PHE A 475 21.60 8.55 18.25
CA PHE A 475 22.76 8.78 17.37
C PHE A 475 22.80 10.18 16.73
N ASN A 476 22.10 11.17 17.30
CA ASN A 476 21.95 12.51 16.70
C ASN A 476 23.29 13.23 16.47
N ALA A 477 24.30 12.95 17.28
CA ALA A 477 25.65 13.52 17.14
C ALA A 477 26.52 12.87 16.03
N THR A 478 26.08 11.74 15.44
CA THR A 478 26.84 10.92 14.50
C THR A 478 26.06 10.58 13.23
N ALA A 479 24.95 9.84 13.36
CA ALA A 479 24.09 9.46 12.23
C ALA A 479 22.91 10.44 12.01
N GLY A 480 22.55 11.23 13.03
CA GLY A 480 21.38 12.11 13.01
C GLY A 480 20.18 11.51 13.75
N GLN A 481 19.01 12.12 13.57
CA GLN A 481 17.76 11.64 14.14
C GLN A 481 17.18 10.51 13.29
N PHE A 482 16.71 9.44 13.94
CA PHE A 482 15.95 8.36 13.31
C PHE A 482 14.42 8.60 13.41
N PRO A 483 13.62 8.11 12.47
CA PRO A 483 12.18 7.96 12.64
C PRO A 483 11.83 7.02 13.79
N GLY A 484 10.79 7.38 14.54
CA GLY A 484 10.39 6.69 15.77
C GLY A 484 9.13 5.85 15.63
N TYR A 485 8.38 5.75 16.73
CA TYR A 485 7.20 4.90 16.88
C TYR A 485 7.43 3.38 16.71
N SER A 486 8.69 2.92 16.78
CA SER A 486 9.13 1.52 16.57
C SER A 486 8.82 0.98 15.15
N PRO A 487 9.31 -0.22 14.78
CA PRO A 487 9.01 -0.84 13.49
C PRO A 487 7.71 -1.68 13.50
N PHE A 488 6.75 -1.32 14.34
CA PHE A 488 5.41 -1.90 14.41
C PHE A 488 4.35 -0.90 13.94
N ARG A 489 3.34 -1.35 13.18
CA ARG A 489 2.16 -0.55 12.80
C ARG A 489 0.89 -1.38 12.93
N GLU A 490 -0.13 -0.80 13.54
CA GLU A 490 -1.50 -1.30 13.58
C GLU A 490 -2.43 -0.29 12.91
N VAL A 491 -3.18 -0.76 11.92
CA VAL A 491 -4.31 -0.05 11.32
C VAL A 491 -5.57 -0.52 12.01
N GLN A 492 -6.37 0.39 12.58
CA GLN A 492 -7.62 0.08 13.26
C GLN A 492 -8.81 0.58 12.43
N VAL A 493 -9.86 -0.22 12.33
CA VAL A 493 -11.15 0.19 11.74
C VAL A 493 -12.19 0.26 12.86
N LEU A 494 -12.83 1.43 13.00
CA LEU A 494 -13.83 1.70 14.01
C LEU A 494 -15.20 2.00 13.37
N ILE A 495 -16.26 1.60 14.05
CA ILE A 495 -17.67 1.87 13.73
C ILE A 495 -18.31 2.46 14.98
N ASP A 496 -18.82 3.70 14.91
CA ASP A 496 -19.38 4.44 16.04
C ASP A 496 -18.49 4.40 17.30
N ASP A 497 -17.21 4.71 17.10
CA ASP A 497 -16.10 4.67 18.09
C ASP A 497 -15.81 3.28 18.70
N GLN A 498 -16.43 2.21 18.19
CA GLN A 498 -16.16 0.83 18.58
C GLN A 498 -15.24 0.14 17.57
N LEU A 499 -14.21 -0.56 18.06
CA LEU A 499 -13.28 -1.31 17.19
C LEU A 499 -14.01 -2.46 16.47
N ALA A 500 -14.02 -2.41 15.14
CA ALA A 500 -14.59 -3.45 14.27
C ALA A 500 -13.52 -4.45 13.77
N GLY A 501 -12.26 -4.03 13.66
CA GLY A 501 -11.15 -4.92 13.28
C GLY A 501 -9.82 -4.18 13.19
N VAL A 502 -8.75 -4.95 12.99
CA VAL A 502 -7.38 -4.44 12.81
C VAL A 502 -6.69 -5.06 11.59
N TYR A 503 -5.69 -4.36 11.07
CA TYR A 503 -4.76 -4.84 10.04
C TYR A 503 -3.33 -4.49 10.44
N TRP A 504 -2.43 -5.46 10.43
CA TRP A 504 -0.99 -5.25 10.65
C TRP A 504 -0.27 -5.34 9.29
N PRO A 505 0.21 -4.22 8.71
CA PRO A 505 0.58 -4.17 7.30
C PRO A 505 1.73 -5.10 6.90
N PHE A 506 1.63 -5.66 5.69
CA PHE A 506 2.78 -6.30 5.05
C PHE A 506 3.86 -5.25 4.79
N PRO A 507 5.14 -5.46 5.20
CA PRO A 507 6.21 -4.49 4.96
C PRO A 507 6.65 -4.55 3.49
N VAL A 508 5.90 -3.86 2.63
CA VAL A 508 6.26 -3.61 1.22
C VAL A 508 7.56 -2.80 1.17
N ILE A 509 8.49 -3.20 0.31
CA ILE A 509 9.72 -2.44 0.04
C ILE A 509 9.62 -1.97 -1.40
N PHE A 510 9.25 -0.69 -1.59
CA PHE A 510 9.08 -0.08 -2.91
C PHE A 510 10.36 -0.19 -3.76
N THR A 511 10.24 -0.11 -5.09
CA THR A 511 11.34 -0.53 -5.97
C THR A 511 12.59 0.36 -5.94
N GLY A 512 12.52 1.55 -5.34
CA GLY A 512 13.68 2.39 -5.00
C GLY A 512 14.21 2.25 -3.56
N GLY A 513 13.57 1.42 -2.73
CA GLY A 513 13.83 1.28 -1.30
C GLY A 513 15.05 0.42 -0.95
N VAL A 514 15.80 0.83 0.08
CA VAL A 514 17.14 0.34 0.49
C VAL A 514 18.19 0.52 -0.61
N SER A 515 18.03 -0.15 -1.75
CA SER A 515 18.79 0.09 -2.97
C SER A 515 17.93 -0.29 -4.18
N PRO A 516 17.80 0.59 -5.19
CA PRO A 516 17.10 0.27 -6.43
C PRO A 516 17.70 -0.89 -7.26
N ALA A 517 18.87 -1.40 -6.87
CA ALA A 517 19.47 -2.58 -7.50
C ALA A 517 19.00 -3.91 -6.88
N LEU A 518 18.32 -3.90 -5.71
CA LEU A 518 17.64 -5.07 -5.15
C LEU A 518 16.40 -5.47 -5.96
N HIS A 519 15.79 -4.53 -6.67
CA HIS A 519 14.44 -4.64 -7.23
C HIS A 519 14.40 -4.65 -8.77
N ARG A 520 15.53 -4.95 -9.41
CA ARG A 520 15.70 -4.96 -10.87
C ARG A 520 16.35 -6.27 -11.35
N PRO A 521 15.72 -7.07 -12.23
CA PRO A 521 14.36 -6.92 -12.76
C PRO A 521 13.25 -7.37 -11.80
N ILE A 522 13.59 -8.17 -10.78
CA ILE A 522 12.63 -8.78 -9.86
C ILE A 522 12.22 -7.76 -8.79
N ALA A 523 10.98 -7.27 -8.83
CA ALA A 523 10.42 -6.33 -7.85
C ALA A 523 10.22 -6.98 -6.46
N SER A 524 9.98 -6.18 -5.42
CA SER A 524 9.45 -6.68 -4.14
C SER A 524 8.09 -7.35 -4.35
N PRO A 525 7.74 -8.42 -3.60
CA PRO A 525 6.35 -8.86 -3.46
C PRO A 525 5.42 -7.70 -3.07
N ASP A 526 4.19 -7.75 -3.56
CA ASP A 526 3.11 -6.76 -3.36
C ASP A 526 3.49 -5.30 -3.71
N ALA A 527 4.52 -5.07 -4.55
CA ALA A 527 4.91 -3.74 -4.98
C ALA A 527 4.09 -3.26 -6.19
N PHE A 528 3.70 -4.16 -7.09
CA PHE A 528 2.86 -3.84 -8.25
C PHE A 528 1.36 -4.00 -7.96
N ASP A 529 0.99 -4.68 -6.87
CA ASP A 529 -0.38 -4.68 -6.33
C ASP A 529 -0.34 -4.77 -4.80
N LEU A 530 -0.43 -3.60 -4.15
CA LEU A 530 -0.46 -3.50 -2.69
C LEU A 530 -1.77 -4.09 -2.19
N LYS A 531 -1.69 -5.26 -1.53
CA LYS A 531 -2.87 -6.03 -1.13
C LYS A 531 -3.58 -5.39 0.07
N GLU A 532 -4.90 -5.35 -0.01
CA GLU A 532 -5.78 -4.86 1.05
C GLU A 532 -6.09 -5.95 2.09
N HIS A 533 -6.60 -5.54 3.25
CA HIS A 533 -7.07 -6.46 4.29
C HIS A 533 -8.60 -6.56 4.29
N GLU A 534 -9.14 -7.68 4.76
CA GLU A 534 -10.60 -7.94 4.88
C GLU A 534 -10.98 -8.02 6.35
N ILE A 535 -12.06 -7.34 6.74
CA ILE A 535 -12.64 -7.35 8.11
C ILE A 535 -14.15 -7.60 7.94
N ASP A 536 -14.66 -8.74 8.40
CA ASP A 536 -16.08 -9.05 8.29
C ASP A 536 -16.89 -8.31 9.36
N ILE A 537 -17.61 -7.25 8.94
CA ILE A 537 -18.40 -6.39 9.83
C ILE A 537 -19.87 -6.82 9.93
N THR A 538 -20.22 -8.04 9.47
CA THR A 538 -21.57 -8.62 9.62
C THR A 538 -22.10 -8.59 11.06
N PRO A 539 -21.29 -8.75 12.14
CA PRO A 539 -21.76 -8.55 13.51
C PRO A 539 -22.30 -7.14 13.83
N PHE A 540 -21.97 -6.10 13.05
CA PHE A 540 -22.49 -4.74 13.24
C PHE A 540 -23.79 -4.46 12.49
N LEU A 541 -24.29 -5.38 11.63
CA LEU A 541 -25.53 -5.15 10.87
C LEU A 541 -26.77 -4.86 11.74
N PRO A 542 -26.97 -5.48 12.92
CA PRO A 542 -28.11 -5.14 13.79
C PRO A 542 -28.14 -3.68 14.27
N SER A 543 -26.99 -2.99 14.28
CA SER A 543 -26.91 -1.53 14.48
C SER A 543 -26.95 -0.77 13.15
N LEU A 544 -26.10 -1.13 12.18
CA LEU A 544 -25.96 -0.41 10.90
C LEU A 544 -27.25 -0.33 10.07
N CYS A 545 -28.13 -1.33 10.19
CA CYS A 545 -29.39 -1.39 9.45
C CYS A 545 -30.55 -0.62 10.11
N ASP A 546 -30.31 0.06 11.24
CA ASP A 546 -31.40 0.69 12.00
C ASP A 546 -32.00 1.93 11.31
N GLY A 547 -31.26 2.55 10.39
CA GLY A 547 -31.68 3.69 9.58
C GLY A 547 -31.21 5.06 10.08
N LYS A 548 -30.25 5.10 11.02
CA LYS A 548 -29.53 6.31 11.41
C LYS A 548 -28.18 6.45 10.66
N PRO A 549 -27.52 7.61 10.75
CA PRO A 549 -26.14 7.75 10.31
C PRO A 549 -25.15 7.06 11.25
N HIS A 550 -24.17 6.37 10.68
CA HIS A 550 -23.09 5.67 11.37
C HIS A 550 -21.73 6.19 10.93
N MET A 551 -20.78 6.30 11.86
CA MET A 551 -19.44 6.83 11.61
C MET A 551 -18.42 5.69 11.46
N PHE A 552 -17.71 5.69 10.34
CA PHE A 552 -16.59 4.78 10.06
C PHE A 552 -15.28 5.57 10.10
N SER A 553 -14.33 5.12 10.92
CA SER A 553 -13.03 5.79 11.12
C SER A 553 -11.88 4.80 10.95
N ILE A 554 -10.76 5.26 10.37
CA ILE A 554 -9.54 4.46 10.24
C ILE A 554 -8.40 5.16 10.98
N ILE A 555 -7.81 4.50 11.98
CA ILE A 555 -6.70 5.02 12.78
C ILE A 555 -5.41 4.26 12.44
N ILE A 556 -4.28 4.95 12.39
CA ILE A 556 -2.95 4.34 12.19
C ILE A 556 -2.13 4.56 13.47
N ALA A 557 -1.72 3.47 14.10
CA ALA A 557 -0.97 3.45 15.36
C ALA A 557 0.40 2.77 15.19
N GLY A 558 1.40 3.27 15.91
CA GLY A 558 2.70 2.63 16.16
C GLY A 558 2.86 2.41 17.67
N LEU A 559 4.10 2.37 18.18
CA LEU A 559 4.38 2.27 19.61
C LEU A 559 5.15 3.49 20.13
N ASN A 560 4.55 4.24 21.06
CA ASN A 560 5.26 5.26 21.84
C ASN A 560 5.78 4.61 23.12
N ASP A 561 7.06 4.81 23.45
CA ASP A 561 7.72 4.16 24.59
C ASP A 561 8.42 5.15 25.53
N ASP A 562 8.52 4.76 26.80
CA ASP A 562 9.13 5.57 27.86
C ASP A 562 10.65 5.39 28.01
N GLY A 563 11.25 4.50 27.22
CA GLY A 563 12.67 4.16 27.28
C GLY A 563 13.12 3.38 28.52
N ILE A 564 12.21 2.99 29.43
CA ILE A 564 12.50 2.11 30.57
C ILE A 564 11.77 0.76 30.50
N GLY A 565 10.81 0.60 29.58
CA GLY A 565 10.27 -0.71 29.17
C GLY A 565 8.76 -0.74 28.91
N HIS A 566 8.06 0.37 29.11
CA HIS A 566 6.63 0.48 28.80
C HIS A 566 6.46 1.12 27.42
N ALA A 567 5.51 0.60 26.65
CA ALA A 567 5.14 1.12 25.35
C ALA A 567 3.66 0.90 25.07
N GLU A 568 3.00 1.91 24.50
CA GLU A 568 1.56 1.94 24.22
C GLU A 568 1.30 2.32 22.77
N LEU A 569 0.09 2.01 22.25
CA LEU A 569 -0.31 2.41 20.91
C LEU A 569 -0.35 3.95 20.78
N THR A 570 0.10 4.47 19.65
CA THR A 570 0.05 5.91 19.36
C THR A 570 -1.26 6.32 18.70
N ASP A 571 -1.73 7.52 19.01
CA ASP A 571 -2.69 8.24 18.19
C ASP A 571 -2.20 9.70 18.01
N PRO A 572 -1.73 10.12 16.81
CA PRO A 572 -1.45 9.34 15.60
C PRO A 572 0.04 8.92 15.48
N VAL A 573 0.40 8.29 14.34
CA VAL A 573 1.80 8.05 13.89
C VAL A 573 2.43 9.24 13.17
N GLY A 574 3.66 9.05 12.66
CA GLY A 574 4.34 9.98 11.76
C GLY A 574 3.63 10.22 10.42
N GLU A 575 4.11 11.23 9.69
CA GLU A 575 3.39 11.79 8.53
C GLU A 575 3.39 10.90 7.29
N SER A 576 2.37 11.13 6.46
CA SER A 576 2.18 10.57 5.10
C SER A 576 1.79 9.09 5.02
N TRP A 577 0.81 8.67 5.85
CA TRP A 577 0.06 7.43 5.57
C TRP A 577 -1.08 7.71 4.59
N TYR A 578 -1.10 7.02 3.46
CA TYR A 578 -2.22 7.05 2.52
C TYR A 578 -3.20 5.94 2.83
N VAL A 579 -4.48 6.30 3.04
CA VAL A 579 -5.48 5.39 3.61
C VAL A 579 -6.82 5.51 2.86
N THR A 580 -7.43 4.38 2.53
CA THR A 580 -8.82 4.28 2.08
C THR A 580 -9.47 3.03 2.64
N GLY A 581 -10.76 3.09 2.93
CA GLY A 581 -11.59 1.93 3.15
C GLY A 581 -12.69 1.77 2.08
N LYS A 582 -13.34 0.63 2.09
CA LYS A 582 -14.58 0.36 1.35
C LYS A 582 -15.38 -0.74 2.03
N ILE A 583 -16.71 -0.70 1.91
CA ILE A 583 -17.61 -1.73 2.43
C ILE A 583 -18.24 -2.46 1.26
N PHE A 584 -17.98 -3.75 1.14
CA PHE A 584 -18.69 -4.67 0.26
C PHE A 584 -19.94 -5.16 1.00
N VAL A 585 -21.13 -4.95 0.43
CA VAL A 585 -22.41 -5.25 1.06
C VAL A 585 -23.21 -6.23 0.21
N TRP A 586 -23.79 -7.25 0.86
CA TRP A 586 -24.75 -8.16 0.25
C TRP A 586 -26.13 -7.96 0.85
N LEU A 587 -27.15 -7.98 0.00
CA LEU A 587 -28.52 -7.64 0.34
C LEU A 587 -29.44 -8.87 0.35
N ASP A 588 -30.51 -8.80 1.14
CA ASP A 588 -31.68 -9.66 0.98
C ASP A 588 -32.47 -9.25 -0.28
N ALA A 589 -33.11 -10.24 -0.91
CA ALA A 589 -33.90 -10.04 -2.13
C ALA A 589 -35.20 -9.23 -1.91
N ASP A 590 -35.70 -9.13 -0.67
CA ASP A 590 -36.75 -8.18 -0.31
C ASP A 590 -36.11 -6.86 0.13
N SER A 591 -36.26 -5.81 -0.68
CA SER A 591 -35.79 -4.46 -0.38
C SER A 591 -36.48 -3.80 0.82
N ASN A 592 -37.55 -4.41 1.34
CA ASN A 592 -38.29 -3.95 2.51
C ASN A 592 -37.91 -4.72 3.78
N SER A 593 -37.03 -5.73 3.70
CA SER A 593 -36.49 -6.38 4.89
C SER A 593 -35.67 -5.38 5.72
N ILE A 594 -35.61 -5.61 7.02
CA ILE A 594 -34.76 -4.86 7.94
C ILE A 594 -33.97 -5.90 8.71
N THR A 595 -32.66 -5.92 8.53
CA THR A 595 -31.78 -6.74 9.34
C THR A 595 -31.75 -6.18 10.76
N THR A 596 -31.97 -7.04 11.73
CA THR A 596 -32.08 -6.73 13.16
C THR A 596 -31.31 -7.76 13.97
N GLY A 597 -31.39 -7.70 15.31
CA GLY A 597 -30.75 -8.70 16.16
C GLY A 597 -30.28 -8.14 17.50
N GLY A 598 -29.18 -8.69 18.01
CA GLY A 598 -28.48 -8.16 19.18
C GLY A 598 -27.38 -7.18 18.78
N LEU A 599 -27.07 -6.21 19.64
CA LEU A 599 -25.89 -5.35 19.46
C LEU A 599 -24.59 -6.18 19.51
N PRO A 600 -23.53 -5.78 18.79
CA PRO A 600 -22.26 -6.49 18.79
C PRO A 600 -21.64 -6.58 20.19
N THR A 601 -21.27 -7.80 20.58
CA THR A 601 -20.46 -8.07 21.78
C THR A 601 -18.99 -8.09 21.38
N ILE A 602 -18.27 -7.03 21.72
CA ILE A 602 -16.84 -6.87 21.42
C ILE A 602 -16.01 -7.35 22.62
N GLN A 603 -15.35 -8.49 22.46
CA GLN A 603 -14.33 -9.00 23.36
C GLN A 603 -12.96 -8.60 22.82
N SER A 604 -12.41 -7.52 23.36
CA SER A 604 -11.06 -7.08 23.04
C SER A 604 -10.33 -6.65 24.32
N LEU A 605 -9.01 -6.85 24.32
CA LEU A 605 -8.10 -6.25 25.29
C LEU A 605 -7.17 -5.28 24.54
N PRO A 606 -6.58 -4.28 25.23
CA PRO A 606 -5.42 -3.58 24.72
C PRO A 606 -4.34 -4.60 24.30
N PRO A 607 -3.56 -4.35 23.23
CA PRO A 607 -2.53 -5.27 22.79
C PRO A 607 -1.48 -5.45 23.89
N ALA A 608 -1.03 -6.69 24.10
CA ALA A 608 0.03 -6.99 25.03
C ALA A 608 1.38 -6.64 24.37
N VAL A 609 1.92 -5.47 24.73
CA VAL A 609 3.20 -4.97 24.23
C VAL A 609 4.33 -5.33 25.20
N SER A 610 5.45 -5.79 24.65
CA SER A 610 6.72 -5.94 25.38
C SER A 610 7.82 -5.27 24.59
N LEU A 611 8.54 -4.35 25.23
CA LEU A 611 9.69 -3.68 24.66
C LEU A 611 10.88 -3.79 25.62
N THR A 612 12.02 -4.22 25.08
CA THR A 612 13.31 -4.16 25.80
C THR A 612 14.34 -3.46 24.91
N ARG A 613 15.21 -2.64 25.50
CA ARG A 613 16.27 -1.93 24.78
C ARG A 613 17.56 -1.85 25.59
N SER A 614 18.70 -1.81 24.91
CA SER A 614 20.04 -1.79 25.50
C SER A 614 21.00 -0.93 24.69
N LEU A 615 21.67 0.01 25.36
CA LEU A 615 22.50 1.05 24.75
C LEU A 615 23.99 0.78 25.00
N GLY A 616 24.70 0.36 23.95
CA GLY A 616 26.16 0.25 23.93
C GLY A 616 26.84 1.61 23.80
N LYS A 617 27.97 1.79 24.49
CA LYS A 617 28.78 3.00 24.46
C LYS A 617 30.26 2.68 24.25
N THR A 618 30.95 3.55 23.53
CA THR A 618 32.42 3.58 23.44
C THR A 618 33.06 3.95 24.79
N ALA A 619 34.36 3.71 24.94
CA ALA A 619 35.13 4.12 26.13
C ALA A 619 35.06 5.63 26.45
N ASN A 620 34.76 6.47 25.45
CA ASN A 620 34.59 7.92 25.61
C ASN A 620 33.13 8.32 25.94
N GLY A 621 32.25 7.35 26.24
CA GLY A 621 30.84 7.58 26.56
C GLY A 621 29.92 7.84 25.37
N THR A 622 30.47 7.99 24.15
CA THR A 622 29.67 8.14 22.92
C THR A 622 28.90 6.86 22.61
N ASN A 623 27.59 6.97 22.34
CA ASN A 623 26.72 5.86 21.96
C ASN A 623 27.26 5.15 20.70
N SER A 624 27.36 3.82 20.74
CA SER A 624 27.96 3.00 19.67
C SER A 624 27.00 2.04 19.00
N SER A 625 26.01 1.54 19.75
CA SER A 625 25.02 0.58 19.29
C SER A 625 23.76 0.61 20.16
N LEU A 626 22.63 0.26 19.58
CA LEU A 626 21.34 0.12 20.25
C LEU A 626 20.73 -1.21 19.82
N THR A 627 20.52 -2.11 20.78
CA THR A 627 19.74 -3.33 20.56
C THR A 627 18.35 -3.11 21.14
N TYR A 628 17.30 -3.47 20.40
CA TYR A 628 15.92 -3.49 20.91
C TYR A 628 15.20 -4.75 20.47
N VAL A 629 14.34 -5.28 21.34
CA VAL A 629 13.43 -6.37 21.02
C VAL A 629 12.02 -5.92 21.35
N THR A 630 11.15 -5.98 20.35
CA THR A 630 9.73 -5.63 20.45
C THR A 630 8.90 -6.87 20.19
N ALA A 631 7.88 -7.11 21.01
CA ALA A 631 6.85 -8.09 20.76
C ALA A 631 5.47 -7.47 21.02
N VAL A 632 4.48 -7.80 20.19
CA VAL A 632 3.09 -7.38 20.35
C VAL A 632 2.18 -8.57 20.09
N GLN A 633 1.24 -8.84 21.00
CA GLN A 633 0.19 -9.84 20.82
C GLN A 633 -1.19 -9.18 20.92
N ARG A 634 -2.11 -9.56 20.04
CA ARG A 634 -3.49 -9.07 20.06
C ARG A 634 -4.49 -10.19 19.81
N SER A 635 -5.60 -10.14 20.52
CA SER A 635 -6.78 -10.98 20.25
C SER A 635 -8.04 -10.12 20.28
N LEU A 636 -8.94 -10.38 19.32
CA LEU A 636 -10.22 -9.72 19.14
C LEU A 636 -11.26 -10.77 18.78
N LEU A 637 -12.43 -10.73 19.41
CA LEU A 637 -13.61 -11.47 19.02
C LEU A 637 -14.81 -10.53 19.07
N ILE A 638 -15.53 -10.40 17.98
CA ILE A 638 -16.79 -9.65 17.87
C ILE A 638 -17.86 -10.64 17.45
N SER A 639 -18.99 -10.68 18.15
CA SER A 639 -20.13 -11.49 17.72
C SER A 639 -21.48 -10.82 17.99
N ALA A 640 -22.46 -11.13 17.14
CA ALA A 640 -23.83 -10.67 17.28
C ALA A 640 -24.80 -11.72 16.77
N LEU A 641 -25.98 -11.78 17.37
CA LEU A 641 -27.13 -12.43 16.75
C LEU A 641 -27.63 -11.53 15.63
N VAL A 642 -27.69 -12.04 14.40
CA VAL A 642 -28.15 -11.31 13.21
C VAL A 642 -29.42 -11.99 12.67
N VAL A 643 -30.45 -11.20 12.42
CA VAL A 643 -31.76 -11.63 11.91
C VAL A 643 -32.03 -10.89 10.61
N SER A 644 -31.98 -11.61 9.49
CA SER A 644 -32.23 -11.13 8.11
C SER A 644 -33.46 -11.85 7.52
N ALA A 645 -33.89 -11.50 6.30
CA ALA A 645 -34.93 -12.26 5.60
C ALA A 645 -34.50 -13.70 5.26
N LYS A 646 -33.18 -13.97 5.20
CA LYS A 646 -32.65 -15.34 5.08
C LYS A 646 -32.89 -16.18 6.36
N GLY A 647 -33.02 -15.55 7.52
CA GLY A 647 -33.23 -16.21 8.82
C GLY A 647 -32.45 -15.58 9.96
N GLN A 648 -32.18 -16.36 11.01
CA GLN A 648 -31.48 -15.94 12.22
C GLN A 648 -30.24 -16.80 12.44
N ASP A 649 -29.08 -16.17 12.66
CA ASP A 649 -27.82 -16.85 12.98
C ASP A 649 -26.89 -15.96 13.83
N THR A 650 -25.82 -16.52 14.39
CA THR A 650 -24.78 -15.76 15.10
C THR A 650 -23.62 -15.45 14.15
N ALA A 651 -23.48 -14.20 13.75
CA ALA A 651 -22.30 -13.74 13.03
C ALA A 651 -21.15 -13.50 14.01
N SER A 652 -19.93 -13.88 13.65
CA SER A 652 -18.73 -13.54 14.41
C SER A 652 -17.52 -13.26 13.53
N TRP A 653 -16.73 -12.27 13.93
CA TRP A 653 -15.40 -11.95 13.42
C TRP A 653 -14.40 -12.16 14.54
N SER A 654 -13.28 -12.83 14.26
CA SER A 654 -12.21 -13.01 15.24
C SER A 654 -10.83 -12.88 14.61
N GLN A 655 -9.90 -12.32 15.37
CA GLN A 655 -8.53 -12.07 14.95
C GLN A 655 -7.57 -12.46 16.08
N THR A 656 -6.48 -13.14 15.74
CA THR A 656 -5.36 -13.39 16.65
C THR A 656 -4.06 -13.09 15.92
N LEU A 657 -3.31 -12.11 16.43
CA LEU A 657 -2.11 -11.58 15.77
C LEU A 657 -0.93 -11.59 16.75
N GLU A 658 0.25 -11.98 16.25
CA GLU A 658 1.52 -11.92 16.98
C GLU A 658 2.61 -11.29 16.10
N TYR A 659 3.35 -10.34 16.67
CA TYR A 659 4.45 -9.64 16.02
C TYR A 659 5.68 -9.73 16.91
N SER A 660 6.84 -9.87 16.27
CA SER A 660 8.14 -9.73 16.92
C SER A 660 9.12 -9.00 15.99
N ASN A 661 10.06 -8.25 16.58
CA ASN A 661 11.25 -7.73 15.90
C ASN A 661 12.46 -7.76 16.83
N LYS A 662 13.64 -8.06 16.26
CA LYS A 662 14.95 -7.79 16.86
C LYS A 662 15.63 -6.69 16.05
N GLY A 663 15.63 -5.47 16.58
CA GLY A 663 16.34 -4.33 16.01
C GLY A 663 17.76 -4.23 16.57
N TYR A 664 18.73 -3.96 15.70
CA TYR A 664 20.11 -3.67 16.08
C TYR A 664 20.69 -2.55 15.24
N VAL A 665 20.82 -1.36 15.83
CA VAL A 665 21.59 -0.25 15.28
C VAL A 665 23.02 -0.37 15.82
N SER A 666 24.02 -0.17 14.96
CA SER A 666 25.43 -0.25 15.33
C SER A 666 26.28 0.72 14.52
N ASN A 667 27.61 0.64 14.67
CA ASN A 667 28.56 1.52 13.99
C ASN A 667 28.22 3.03 14.16
N LEU A 668 28.00 3.47 15.42
CA LEU A 668 27.62 4.87 15.73
C LEU A 668 26.30 5.33 15.06
N GLY A 669 25.44 4.41 14.63
CA GLY A 669 24.20 4.69 13.90
C GLY A 669 24.25 4.36 12.40
N TYR A 670 25.43 4.13 11.83
CA TYR A 670 25.60 3.93 10.38
C TYR A 670 25.14 2.55 9.87
N ASN A 671 24.96 1.57 10.76
CA ASN A 671 24.46 0.24 10.40
C ASN A 671 23.13 -0.02 11.13
N GLN A 672 22.14 -0.56 10.43
CA GLN A 672 20.86 -1.01 11.01
C GLN A 672 20.52 -2.43 10.54
N LEU A 673 20.04 -3.25 11.46
CA LEU A 673 19.47 -4.56 11.20
C LEU A 673 18.10 -4.64 11.86
N ASN A 674 17.09 -5.13 11.14
CA ASN A 674 15.82 -5.57 11.72
C ASN A 674 15.54 -7.02 11.27
N ASP A 675 15.11 -7.85 12.22
CA ASP A 675 14.71 -9.25 12.06
C ASP A 675 13.30 -9.38 12.64
N MET A 676 12.30 -9.11 11.79
CA MET A 676 10.89 -9.04 12.18
C MET A 676 10.05 -10.17 11.58
N THR A 677 8.94 -10.47 12.24
CA THR A 677 7.89 -11.35 11.73
C THR A 677 6.54 -10.86 12.25
N ILE A 678 5.61 -10.58 11.34
CA ILE A 678 4.17 -10.49 11.62
C ILE A 678 3.54 -11.85 11.37
N THR A 679 2.61 -12.26 12.23
CA THR A 679 1.70 -13.39 12.01
C THR A 679 0.28 -13.01 12.40
N GLY A 680 -0.70 -13.59 11.71
CA GLY A 680 -2.10 -13.43 12.04
C GLY A 680 -2.96 -14.59 11.55
N ASN A 681 -4.12 -14.73 12.19
CA ASN A 681 -5.16 -15.68 11.85
C ASN A 681 -6.51 -15.02 12.10
N ASP A 682 -7.22 -14.72 11.01
CA ASP A 682 -8.52 -14.04 11.05
C ASP A 682 -9.61 -14.96 10.50
N GLU A 683 -10.72 -15.07 11.22
CA GLU A 683 -11.80 -16.03 10.97
C GLU A 683 -13.17 -15.35 11.08
N ALA A 684 -14.03 -15.55 10.07
CA ALA A 684 -15.42 -15.10 10.05
C ALA A 684 -16.39 -16.30 9.95
N ALA A 685 -17.45 -16.27 10.74
CA ALA A 685 -18.48 -17.31 10.75
C ALA A 685 -19.90 -16.73 10.77
N GLY A 686 -20.85 -17.46 10.17
CA GLY A 686 -22.28 -17.15 10.14
C GLY A 686 -22.96 -17.70 8.87
N PHE A 687 -24.22 -17.35 8.64
CA PHE A 687 -25.15 -17.78 7.57
C PHE A 687 -24.66 -18.75 6.47
N ASP A 688 -23.73 -18.35 5.60
CA ASP A 688 -22.98 -19.23 4.66
C ASP A 688 -21.46 -18.95 4.70
N VAL A 689 -21.01 -18.15 5.67
CA VAL A 689 -19.65 -17.63 5.78
C VAL A 689 -18.84 -18.56 6.69
N SER A 690 -17.69 -18.98 6.20
CA SER A 690 -16.70 -19.77 6.96
C SER A 690 -15.28 -19.33 6.60
N TYR A 691 -15.13 -18.03 6.34
CA TYR A 691 -13.90 -17.43 5.83
C TYR A 691 -12.78 -17.57 6.86
N ARG A 692 -11.59 -17.92 6.38
CA ARG A 692 -10.36 -17.89 7.16
C ARG A 692 -9.19 -17.41 6.32
N THR A 693 -8.42 -16.49 6.87
CA THR A 693 -7.05 -16.21 6.43
C THR A 693 -6.05 -16.52 7.54
N ARG A 694 -4.85 -16.97 7.14
CA ARG A 694 -3.68 -17.10 8.01
C ARG A 694 -2.46 -16.61 7.26
N TYR A 695 -1.67 -15.76 7.87
CA TYR A 695 -0.49 -15.17 7.25
C TYR A 695 0.73 -15.14 8.17
N ARG A 696 1.89 -15.15 7.53
CA ARG A 696 3.19 -14.91 8.16
C ARG A 696 4.08 -14.09 7.22
N TYR A 697 4.52 -12.93 7.70
CA TYR A 697 5.34 -11.98 6.96
C TYR A 697 6.69 -11.78 7.67
N PRO A 698 7.70 -12.65 7.40
CA PRO A 698 9.05 -12.43 7.88
C PRO A 698 9.78 -11.39 7.02
N LEU A 699 10.49 -10.48 7.66
CA LEU A 699 11.42 -9.56 7.00
C LEU A 699 12.72 -9.50 7.81
N PHE A 700 13.81 -9.92 7.17
CA PHE A 700 15.17 -9.59 7.58
C PHE A 700 15.70 -8.49 6.68
N ALA A 701 16.14 -7.38 7.24
CA ALA A 701 16.76 -6.29 6.51
C ALA A 701 18.01 -5.81 7.27
N ASN A 702 19.18 -6.00 6.68
CA ASN A 702 20.47 -5.55 7.20
C ASN A 702 21.07 -4.54 6.22
N GLN A 703 21.31 -3.32 6.68
CA GLN A 703 21.75 -2.21 5.85
C GLN A 703 22.85 -1.39 6.53
N SER A 704 23.81 -0.90 5.74
CA SER A 704 24.88 -0.02 6.21
C SER A 704 25.10 1.15 5.27
N TYR A 705 25.26 2.33 5.86
CA TYR A 705 25.41 3.60 5.19
C TYR A 705 26.83 4.13 5.43
N GLU A 706 27.47 4.68 4.41
CA GLU A 706 28.72 5.44 4.56
C GLU A 706 28.57 6.79 3.87
N THR A 707 29.25 7.82 4.38
CA THR A 707 29.25 9.15 3.77
C THR A 707 30.66 9.74 3.82
N SER A 708 31.20 10.09 2.66
CA SER A 708 32.55 10.68 2.57
C SER A 708 32.56 12.17 2.91
N GLU A 709 33.75 12.74 3.14
CA GLU A 709 33.91 14.19 3.40
C GLU A 709 33.43 15.07 2.22
N GLN A 710 33.36 14.50 1.02
CA GLN A 710 32.82 15.15 -0.19
C GLN A 710 31.29 14.99 -0.33
N GLY A 711 30.63 14.38 0.66
CA GLY A 711 29.20 14.09 0.65
C GLY A 711 28.79 12.86 -0.18
N ASN A 712 29.74 12.09 -0.72
CA ASN A 712 29.41 10.88 -1.48
C ASN A 712 28.75 9.86 -0.54
N LEU A 713 27.64 9.26 -0.98
CA LEU A 713 26.86 8.29 -0.21
C LEU A 713 27.11 6.89 -0.76
N THR A 714 27.49 5.95 0.10
CA THR A 714 27.46 4.50 -0.17
C THR A 714 26.37 3.86 0.68
N ILE A 715 25.63 2.92 0.10
CA ILE A 715 24.70 2.04 0.82
C ILE A 715 25.02 0.60 0.44
N TRP A 716 25.08 -0.29 1.43
CA TRP A 716 24.92 -1.73 1.24
C TRP A 716 23.63 -2.19 1.90
N GLY A 717 22.96 -3.16 1.29
CA GLY A 717 21.79 -3.83 1.88
C GLY A 717 21.76 -5.31 1.53
N HIS A 718 21.38 -6.13 2.50
CA HIS A 718 20.96 -7.53 2.36
C HIS A 718 19.55 -7.65 2.93
N VAL A 719 18.62 -8.07 2.09
CA VAL A 719 17.19 -8.16 2.43
C VAL A 719 16.68 -9.56 2.11
N VAL A 720 15.97 -10.16 3.06
CA VAL A 720 15.19 -11.40 2.88
C VAL A 720 13.76 -11.11 3.32
N GLN A 721 12.86 -11.02 2.35
CA GLN A 721 11.46 -10.64 2.53
C GLN A 721 10.59 -11.84 2.14
N GLY A 722 9.77 -12.33 3.07
CA GLY A 722 8.91 -13.48 2.85
C GLY A 722 7.44 -13.17 3.04
N LYS A 723 6.59 -13.97 2.39
CA LYS A 723 5.13 -13.94 2.52
C LYS A 723 4.60 -15.36 2.44
N GLU A 724 4.09 -15.85 3.56
CA GLU A 724 3.23 -17.03 3.63
C GLU A 724 1.80 -16.50 3.82
N LEU A 725 0.88 -16.89 2.95
CA LEU A 725 -0.52 -16.49 2.99
C LEU A 725 -1.40 -17.70 2.64
N GLU A 726 -2.37 -17.98 3.48
CA GLU A 726 -3.35 -19.04 3.30
C GLU A 726 -4.75 -18.42 3.39
N VAL A 727 -5.59 -18.58 2.37
CA VAL A 727 -6.97 -18.06 2.36
C VAL A 727 -7.91 -19.18 1.93
N GLY A 728 -9.00 -19.41 2.67
CA GLY A 728 -9.97 -20.45 2.32
C GLY A 728 -11.24 -20.43 3.16
N GLY A 729 -12.08 -21.43 2.90
CA GLY A 729 -13.47 -21.42 3.38
C GLY A 729 -14.32 -20.40 2.63
N LYS A 730 -15.60 -20.29 3.00
CA LYS A 730 -16.59 -19.57 2.19
C LYS A 730 -16.65 -18.08 2.49
N GLY A 731 -16.59 -17.29 1.42
CA GLY A 731 -16.93 -15.87 1.46
C GLY A 731 -15.75 -14.89 1.51
N ASN A 732 -14.54 -15.26 1.06
CA ASN A 732 -13.53 -14.24 0.71
C ASN A 732 -14.10 -13.31 -0.38
N VAL A 733 -13.73 -12.03 -0.35
CA VAL A 733 -14.18 -11.02 -1.32
C VAL A 733 -13.17 -10.91 -2.46
N PHE A 734 -11.89 -10.86 -2.14
CA PHE A 734 -10.83 -10.78 -3.14
C PHE A 734 -10.56 -12.12 -3.84
N PRO A 735 -10.17 -12.13 -5.13
CA PRO A 735 -9.71 -13.32 -5.83
C PRO A 735 -8.51 -13.99 -5.14
N THR A 736 -8.50 -15.32 -5.09
CA THR A 736 -7.45 -16.10 -4.39
C THR A 736 -6.31 -16.52 -5.32
N GLY A 737 -6.53 -16.49 -6.64
CA GLY A 737 -5.68 -17.12 -7.65
C GLY A 737 -6.09 -18.56 -7.97
N LEU A 738 -6.93 -19.21 -7.15
CA LEU A 738 -7.51 -20.52 -7.47
C LEU A 738 -8.44 -20.44 -8.67
N GLU A 739 -8.96 -19.25 -8.98
CA GLU A 739 -9.73 -18.92 -10.17
C GLU A 739 -9.00 -19.33 -11.47
N ALA A 740 -7.67 -19.26 -11.51
CA ALA A 740 -6.87 -19.63 -12.69
C ALA A 740 -6.74 -21.15 -12.90
N PHE A 741 -7.05 -21.97 -11.89
CA PHE A 741 -6.79 -23.42 -11.87
C PHE A 741 -8.03 -24.29 -11.53
N SER A 742 -9.12 -23.66 -11.11
CA SER A 742 -10.37 -24.34 -10.74
C SER A 742 -11.26 -24.58 -11.96
N SER A 743 -12.03 -25.67 -11.93
CA SER A 743 -12.96 -26.07 -12.98
C SER A 743 -14.07 -26.94 -12.40
N LYS A 744 -15.07 -27.30 -13.22
CA LYS A 744 -16.22 -28.12 -12.78
C LYS A 744 -15.82 -29.48 -12.18
N ASP A 745 -14.69 -30.04 -12.59
CA ASP A 745 -14.20 -31.35 -12.14
C ASP A 745 -13.07 -31.27 -11.09
N ARG A 746 -12.53 -30.06 -10.84
CA ARG A 746 -11.40 -29.79 -9.93
C ARG A 746 -11.65 -28.47 -9.18
N LYS A 747 -12.00 -28.59 -7.90
CA LYS A 747 -12.20 -27.48 -6.98
C LYS A 747 -11.15 -27.51 -5.86
N TYR A 748 -10.80 -26.34 -5.36
CA TYR A 748 -9.95 -26.15 -4.19
C TYR A 748 -10.68 -25.27 -3.17
N GLU A 749 -10.68 -25.67 -1.90
CA GLU A 749 -11.40 -24.95 -0.82
C GLU A 749 -10.51 -23.91 -0.10
N LYS A 750 -9.19 -24.00 -0.33
CA LYS A 750 -8.18 -23.17 0.32
C LYS A 750 -6.96 -23.01 -0.57
N SER A 751 -6.49 -21.78 -0.70
CA SER A 751 -5.25 -21.37 -1.34
C SER A 751 -4.09 -21.37 -0.36
N VAL A 752 -2.88 -21.63 -0.85
CA VAL A 752 -1.62 -21.55 -0.10
C VAL A 752 -0.57 -20.88 -0.99
N LEU A 753 -0.16 -19.67 -0.61
CA LEU A 753 0.91 -18.89 -1.24
C LEU A 753 2.12 -18.85 -0.31
N ARG A 754 3.30 -19.16 -0.82
CA ARG A 754 4.58 -19.13 -0.10
C ARG A 754 5.65 -18.55 -1.01
N THR A 755 6.13 -17.35 -0.71
CA THR A 755 7.26 -16.73 -1.42
C THR A 755 8.33 -16.20 -0.48
N VAL A 756 9.58 -16.29 -0.91
CA VAL A 756 10.74 -15.64 -0.27
C VAL A 756 11.57 -15.00 -1.37
N LYS A 757 11.80 -13.69 -1.26
CA LYS A 757 12.74 -12.93 -2.08
C LYS A 757 13.94 -12.55 -1.21
N GLU A 758 15.12 -13.02 -1.61
CA GLU A 758 16.40 -12.59 -1.07
C GLU A 758 17.12 -11.72 -2.10
N GLY A 759 17.95 -10.78 -1.64
CA GLY A 759 18.88 -10.06 -2.51
C GLY A 759 19.90 -9.24 -1.74
N GLN A 760 21.06 -9.04 -2.36
CA GLN A 760 22.08 -8.10 -1.89
C GLN A 760 22.31 -7.00 -2.92
N ALA A 761 22.62 -5.79 -2.45
CA ALA A 761 22.93 -4.68 -3.34
C ALA A 761 23.90 -3.68 -2.72
N TRP A 762 24.63 -3.02 -3.61
CA TRP A 762 25.45 -1.85 -3.34
C TRP A 762 24.92 -0.68 -4.17
N PHE A 763 24.88 0.50 -3.56
CA PHE A 763 24.53 1.76 -4.20
C PHE A 763 25.57 2.82 -3.86
N PHE A 764 25.92 3.64 -4.84
CA PHE A 764 26.82 4.79 -4.71
C PHE A 764 26.19 6.01 -5.37
N GLN A 765 26.32 7.17 -4.73
CA GLN A 765 25.92 8.47 -5.25
C GLN A 765 26.98 9.52 -4.94
N THR A 766 27.30 10.38 -5.93
CA THR A 766 28.19 11.52 -5.74
C THR A 766 27.53 12.59 -4.85
N GLY A 767 28.31 13.35 -4.08
CA GLY A 767 27.79 14.34 -3.13
C GLY A 767 27.04 15.53 -3.74
N ASP A 768 27.12 15.73 -5.06
CA ASP A 768 26.27 16.65 -5.83
C ASP A 768 24.89 16.06 -6.18
N GLY A 769 24.65 14.77 -5.90
CA GLY A 769 23.45 14.02 -6.27
C GLY A 769 23.29 13.76 -7.77
N MET A 770 24.22 14.20 -8.62
CA MET A 770 24.10 14.17 -10.08
C MET A 770 24.36 12.79 -10.67
N ASN A 771 25.36 12.06 -10.14
CA ASN A 771 25.70 10.72 -10.60
C ASN A 771 25.33 9.68 -9.53
N SER A 772 24.84 8.53 -9.97
CA SER A 772 24.63 7.38 -9.10
C SER A 772 24.74 6.07 -9.87
N SER A 773 25.28 5.05 -9.21
CA SER A 773 25.49 3.71 -9.74
C SER A 773 25.18 2.68 -8.66
N GLY A 774 24.63 1.53 -9.05
CA GLY A 774 24.47 0.41 -8.13
C GLY A 774 24.59 -0.91 -8.88
N PHE A 775 24.89 -1.96 -8.13
CA PHE A 775 24.78 -3.33 -8.58
C PHE A 775 24.09 -4.14 -7.49
N GLY A 776 23.44 -5.23 -7.86
CA GLY A 776 22.79 -6.12 -6.91
C GLY A 776 22.42 -7.43 -7.54
N ASP A 777 22.11 -8.39 -6.69
CA ASP A 777 21.57 -9.69 -7.01
C ASP A 777 20.24 -9.88 -6.28
N ALA A 778 19.37 -10.70 -6.88
CA ALA A 778 18.10 -11.07 -6.30
C ALA A 778 17.73 -12.49 -6.71
N HIS A 779 17.21 -13.26 -5.78
CA HIS A 779 16.70 -14.61 -5.97
C HIS A 779 15.33 -14.70 -5.29
N GLN A 780 14.31 -15.13 -6.04
CA GLN A 780 12.97 -15.34 -5.52
C GLN A 780 12.48 -16.75 -5.83
N VAL A 781 12.05 -17.44 -4.78
CA VAL A 781 11.23 -18.66 -4.91
C VAL A 781 9.80 -18.29 -4.57
N PHE A 782 8.89 -18.60 -5.47
CA PHE A 782 7.45 -18.44 -5.30
C PHE A 782 6.76 -19.79 -5.49
N ARG A 783 5.87 -20.16 -4.57
CA ARG A 783 4.96 -21.30 -4.68
C ARG A 783 3.53 -20.84 -4.45
N PHE A 784 2.61 -21.36 -5.26
CA PHE A 784 1.18 -21.24 -5.07
C PHE A 784 0.52 -22.60 -5.29
N GLY A 785 -0.41 -22.95 -4.41
CA GLY A 785 -1.06 -24.25 -4.42
C GLY A 785 -2.48 -24.22 -3.84
N GLY A 786 -3.20 -25.31 -4.09
CA GLY A 786 -4.58 -25.50 -3.63
C GLY A 786 -4.73 -26.76 -2.77
N LEU A 787 -5.60 -26.69 -1.78
CA LEU A 787 -6.03 -27.84 -0.97
C LEU A 787 -7.44 -28.27 -1.42
N SER A 788 -7.60 -29.57 -1.69
CA SER A 788 -8.83 -30.16 -2.23
C SER A 788 -9.60 -30.98 -1.19
N ASP A 789 -10.91 -31.04 -1.38
CA ASP A 789 -11.90 -31.81 -0.60
C ASP A 789 -11.61 -33.31 -0.44
N ARG A 790 -10.88 -33.94 -1.36
CA ARG A 790 -10.83 -35.42 -1.52
C ARG A 790 -10.16 -36.25 -0.40
N GLY A 791 -9.74 -35.66 0.71
CA GLY A 791 -9.43 -36.39 1.95
C GLY A 791 -8.27 -37.40 1.91
N VAL A 792 -7.43 -37.34 0.86
CA VAL A 792 -6.14 -38.01 0.74
C VAL A 792 -5.21 -36.92 0.21
N LEU A 793 -4.04 -36.64 0.80
CA LEU A 793 -3.13 -37.60 1.39
C LEU A 793 -2.69 -37.29 2.85
N SER A 794 -1.47 -37.68 3.24
CA SER A 794 -1.08 -37.94 4.64
C SER A 794 -0.73 -36.70 5.49
N GLU A 795 -0.50 -36.89 6.79
CA GLU A 795 -0.11 -35.87 7.79
C GLU A 795 1.18 -35.07 7.47
N ASN A 796 1.87 -35.39 6.37
CA ASN A 796 3.09 -34.71 5.92
C ASN A 796 2.94 -33.95 4.58
N GLU A 797 1.76 -33.94 3.94
CA GLU A 797 1.67 -33.57 2.52
C GLU A 797 1.29 -32.11 2.25
N GLU A 798 2.10 -31.47 1.40
CA GLU A 798 1.98 -30.07 0.99
C GLU A 798 0.72 -29.83 0.14
N SER A 799 0.27 -28.58 0.05
CA SER A 799 -0.79 -28.18 -0.90
C SER A 799 -0.43 -28.56 -2.33
N VAL A 800 -1.41 -29.00 -3.13
CA VAL A 800 -1.20 -29.35 -4.55
C VAL A 800 -0.58 -28.16 -5.27
N GLU A 801 0.65 -28.32 -5.78
CA GLU A 801 1.36 -27.25 -6.48
C GLU A 801 0.59 -26.87 -7.76
N LEU A 802 0.20 -25.60 -7.84
CA LEU A 802 -0.53 -25.02 -8.98
C LEU A 802 0.38 -24.13 -9.82
N TYR A 803 1.27 -23.40 -9.17
CA TYR A 803 2.28 -22.57 -9.80
C TYR A 803 3.53 -22.51 -8.95
N TRP A 804 4.69 -22.60 -9.59
CA TRP A 804 5.99 -22.47 -8.94
C TRP A 804 6.94 -21.72 -9.86
N ARG A 805 7.73 -20.82 -9.29
CA ARG A 805 8.82 -20.16 -9.99
C ARG A 805 10.04 -20.04 -9.08
N ASN A 806 11.21 -20.35 -9.62
CA ASN A 806 12.49 -19.92 -9.06
C ASN A 806 13.18 -19.07 -10.12
N VAL A 807 13.43 -17.82 -9.77
CA VAL A 807 14.06 -16.84 -10.65
C VAL A 807 15.21 -16.17 -9.92
N SER A 808 16.33 -16.00 -10.60
CA SER A 808 17.54 -15.34 -10.10
C SER A 808 18.05 -14.34 -11.11
N ALA A 809 18.45 -13.17 -10.61
CA ALA A 809 19.03 -12.10 -11.41
C ALA A 809 20.29 -11.54 -10.76
N VAL A 810 21.23 -11.12 -11.61
CA VAL A 810 22.49 -10.50 -11.20
C VAL A 810 22.72 -9.26 -12.06
N ASN A 811 22.97 -8.13 -11.40
CA ASN A 811 23.24 -6.82 -12.00
C ASN A 811 22.21 -6.43 -13.08
N GLY A 812 20.92 -6.57 -12.78
CA GLY A 812 19.83 -6.25 -13.70
C GLY A 812 19.61 -7.26 -14.84
N SER A 813 20.30 -8.41 -14.86
CA SER A 813 20.11 -9.47 -15.86
C SER A 813 19.55 -10.73 -15.21
N VAL A 814 18.47 -11.31 -15.74
CA VAL A 814 18.00 -12.64 -15.33
C VAL A 814 19.05 -13.68 -15.75
N VAL A 815 19.54 -14.48 -14.80
CA VAL A 815 20.57 -15.52 -15.02
C VAL A 815 20.00 -16.93 -14.90
N TYR A 816 18.83 -17.08 -14.28
CA TYR A 816 18.09 -18.34 -14.14
C TYR A 816 16.60 -18.02 -14.00
N ASP A 817 15.74 -18.69 -14.74
CA ASP A 817 14.29 -18.66 -14.54
C ASP A 817 13.71 -20.03 -14.89
N PHE A 818 13.06 -20.67 -13.92
CA PHE A 818 12.37 -21.95 -14.11
C PHE A 818 10.96 -21.87 -13.51
N LYS A 819 9.96 -22.10 -14.36
CA LYS A 819 8.54 -22.10 -14.03
C LYS A 819 7.96 -23.51 -14.09
N ARG A 820 6.95 -23.80 -13.27
CA ARG A 820 6.00 -24.90 -13.44
C ARG A 820 4.58 -24.36 -13.26
N ILE A 821 3.67 -24.72 -14.16
CA ILE A 821 2.27 -24.26 -14.15
C ILE A 821 1.35 -25.46 -14.35
N ALA A 822 0.44 -25.71 -13.41
CA ALA A 822 -0.41 -26.89 -13.42
C ALA A 822 -1.41 -26.85 -14.60
N GLY A 823 -1.17 -27.71 -15.60
CA GLY A 823 -1.94 -27.78 -16.84
C GLY A 823 -1.25 -27.13 -18.04
N GLY A 824 -0.13 -26.42 -17.84
CA GLY A 824 0.75 -25.92 -18.90
C GLY A 824 1.85 -26.92 -19.28
N GLN A 825 2.86 -26.42 -19.98
CA GLN A 825 4.18 -27.08 -20.10
C GLN A 825 5.15 -26.43 -19.09
N ASP A 826 6.14 -27.19 -18.61
CA ASP A 826 7.19 -26.65 -17.74
C ASP A 826 8.15 -25.76 -18.55
N GLU A 827 8.28 -24.48 -18.18
CA GLU A 827 9.14 -23.52 -18.88
C GLU A 827 10.49 -23.34 -18.18
N ALA A 828 11.58 -23.75 -18.84
CA ALA A 828 12.95 -23.55 -18.37
C ALA A 828 13.71 -22.57 -19.28
N VAL A 829 13.82 -21.31 -18.85
CA VAL A 829 14.60 -20.28 -19.58
C VAL A 829 16.01 -20.23 -19.00
N VAL A 830 16.86 -21.13 -19.50
CA VAL A 830 18.31 -21.05 -19.26
C VAL A 830 18.89 -19.94 -20.14
N ALA A 831 19.18 -18.79 -19.54
CA ALA A 831 19.85 -17.69 -20.22
C ALA A 831 21.22 -18.16 -20.76
N GLY A 832 21.42 -18.06 -22.08
CA GLY A 832 22.60 -18.58 -22.76
C GLY A 832 23.92 -17.94 -22.28
N SER A 833 24.98 -18.75 -22.17
CA SER A 833 26.23 -18.35 -21.53
C SER A 833 27.05 -17.32 -22.34
N GLY A 834 26.91 -16.04 -22.00
CA GLY A 834 27.88 -14.99 -22.32
C GLY A 834 29.20 -15.18 -21.54
N GLY A 835 30.05 -16.09 -22.01
CA GLY A 835 31.22 -16.54 -21.25
C GLY A 835 32.48 -15.67 -21.36
N GLY A 836 33.07 -15.33 -20.21
CA GLY A 836 34.44 -14.79 -20.06
C GLY A 836 34.53 -13.29 -19.71
N GLY A 837 35.27 -12.87 -18.68
CA GLY A 837 36.11 -13.65 -17.75
C GLY A 837 36.62 -12.82 -16.54
N ARG A 838 37.36 -13.45 -15.62
CA ARG A 838 37.84 -12.86 -14.35
C ARG A 838 39.10 -11.98 -14.49
N ALA A 839 39.06 -10.78 -13.92
CA ALA A 839 40.19 -10.07 -13.27
C ALA A 839 39.60 -8.93 -12.40
N ILE A 840 39.44 -9.11 -11.08
CA ILE A 840 40.44 -8.85 -10.01
C ILE A 840 40.80 -7.35 -9.85
N GLY A 841 40.25 -6.76 -8.79
CA GLY A 841 40.98 -5.92 -7.84
C GLY A 841 41.14 -4.42 -8.13
N LEU A 842 40.59 -3.60 -7.23
CA LEU A 842 41.41 -2.84 -6.28
C LEU A 842 40.58 -2.51 -5.03
N PHE A 843 41.24 -2.44 -3.87
CA PHE A 843 40.64 -2.00 -2.61
C PHE A 843 40.60 -0.47 -2.55
N ALA A 844 39.65 0.08 -1.79
CA ALA A 844 39.70 1.44 -1.29
C ALA A 844 39.74 1.39 0.25
N ASP A 845 40.70 2.10 0.87
CA ASP A 845 40.93 2.04 2.31
C ASP A 845 39.89 2.80 3.13
N VAL A 846 39.70 2.36 4.38
CA VAL A 846 38.87 3.04 5.39
C VAL A 846 39.53 4.35 5.86
N PRO A 847 38.90 5.52 5.65
CA PRO A 847 39.36 6.76 6.26
C PRO A 847 38.72 6.93 7.64
N SER A 848 39.52 6.90 8.72
CA SER A 848 39.06 7.12 10.09
C SER A 848 38.84 8.61 10.42
N GLY A 849 37.99 9.28 9.63
CA GLY A 849 37.69 10.71 9.73
C GLY A 849 36.51 11.04 10.65
N ARG A 850 36.74 11.86 11.69
CA ARG A 850 35.66 12.45 12.52
C ARG A 850 35.08 13.72 11.87
N GLY A 851 34.35 13.56 10.77
CA GLY A 851 33.58 14.64 10.10
C GLY A 851 32.12 14.74 10.58
N ARG A 852 31.52 15.94 10.52
CA ARG A 852 30.16 16.21 11.03
C ARG A 852 29.11 16.45 9.92
N THR A 853 28.62 15.38 9.28
CA THR A 853 27.32 15.38 8.57
C THR A 853 26.75 13.96 8.54
N GLY A 854 25.71 13.69 9.35
CA GLY A 854 25.01 12.39 9.34
C GLY A 854 24.03 12.24 8.14
N PRO A 855 23.67 10.99 7.77
CA PRO A 855 22.83 10.68 6.62
C PRO A 855 21.39 11.19 6.74
N ARG A 856 21.12 12.38 6.20
CA ARG A 856 19.76 12.90 5.94
C ARG A 856 19.00 12.15 4.80
N MET A 857 19.61 11.11 4.22
CA MET A 857 19.47 10.81 2.78
C MET A 857 18.46 9.74 2.37
N PHE A 858 17.66 9.19 3.29
CA PHE A 858 16.50 8.36 2.91
C PHE A 858 15.26 8.62 3.76
N MET A 859 15.41 8.68 5.08
CA MET A 859 14.32 8.92 6.05
C MET A 859 13.83 10.38 6.11
N GLY A 860 14.48 11.30 5.39
CA GLY A 860 14.21 12.75 5.40
C GLY A 860 13.89 13.34 4.03
N ARG A 861 13.12 12.64 3.18
CA ARG A 861 12.64 13.12 1.87
C ARG A 861 11.55 14.20 2.01
N ASN A 862 11.85 15.30 2.72
CA ASN A 862 10.90 16.36 3.06
C ASN A 862 10.35 17.12 1.84
N GLY A 863 9.01 17.15 1.70
CA GLY A 863 8.28 18.29 1.12
C GLY A 863 8.39 18.59 -0.38
N GLN A 864 9.17 17.82 -1.15
CA GLN A 864 9.15 17.84 -2.63
C GLN A 864 9.18 16.40 -3.13
N ARG A 865 8.02 15.74 -3.09
CA ARG A 865 7.88 14.31 -3.36
C ARG A 865 6.56 13.97 -4.00
#